data_AF-E6MYQ8-F1
#
_entry.id   AF-E6MYQ8-F1
#
_cell.length_a   1.000
_cell.length_b   1.000
_cell.length_c   1.000
_cell.angle_alpha   90.00
_cell.angle_beta   90.00
_cell.angle_gamma   90.00
#
_symmetry.space_group_name_H-M   'P 1'
#
loop_
_entity.id
_entity.type
_entity.pdbx_description
1 polymer ?
#
loop_
_entity_poly.entity_id
_entity_poly.type
_entity_poly.pdbx_seq_one_letter_code
_entity_poly.pdbx_strand_id
1 'polypeptide(L)'
;MKTADIPPAGGKRDRIGCDYTLFRRLSGIYAYTINLAGYCCGSNAGRRAFPPYGNKVLLDAAGGVPEIRQSRCRLLNYILLHFNPVLKNQGKQMNAFTRAWYALERHYQDTRHVLLRDRFACEPDRFERMHERLDGMLFDYSKNRLGEDTLQLLCNLADAADLEGKMRALRTGAKVNGSEGRAALHTALRLPDGADAVYVDGRDVLPEIRRELNRALKFAHSLDDGSYQGITGKRITDFVHIGIGGSDLGPAMCVQALEPFRRHITVHFAANADPACLDAVLCRLNPETTVFCVASKSFKTPETLLNAQAVKAWYRGAGFSESETACHFCAVSADTAAAAAFGIAAERVFAMYDWVGGRYSVWSPVGLPVMVAVGGARFRELLAGAHAMDRHFFSTPTRHNIPVLMALIAVWYNNFQHADGQTAVPYSHNLRLLPAWLNQLDMESLGKSRASDGSPAVCKTGGIVFGGEGVNCQHAYFQLLHQGTRLIPCDFIVPMTAQGREDGRSRFTVANAFAQAEALMKGKTLDEARAELADLPEAERERLAPHKEFPGNRPSNSILIDRLTPYNLGMLMAAYEHKTFVQGAIWNVNPFDQWGVEYGKQLAKTIIGELEGGTSVHDASTEGLMAFYRECRLKGGGAA
;
A
#
# COMPACT_ATOMS: atom_id res chain seq x y z
N MET A 1 -4.29 -36.54 65.86
CA MET A 1 -3.87 -35.62 66.95
C MET A 1 -3.90 -34.21 66.37
N LYS A 2 -5.08 -33.59 66.42
CA LYS A 2 -5.53 -32.58 67.41
C LYS A 2 -4.99 -31.19 67.06
N THR A 3 -5.68 -30.40 66.23
CA THR A 3 -6.86 -29.53 66.50
C THR A 3 -6.51 -28.22 67.21
N ALA A 4 -6.79 -27.10 66.57
CA ALA A 4 -7.51 -25.98 67.17
C ALA A 4 -8.24 -25.16 66.09
N ASP A 5 -9.52 -24.92 66.37
CA ASP A 5 -10.63 -24.38 65.58
C ASP A 5 -10.92 -22.90 66.00
N ILE A 6 -11.24 -21.97 65.06
CA ILE A 6 -12.57 -21.29 64.85
C ILE A 6 -12.82 -19.99 65.73
N PRO A 7 -13.69 -18.96 65.42
CA PRO A 7 -14.57 -18.59 64.27
C PRO A 7 -14.50 -17.06 63.84
N PRO A 8 -15.54 -16.35 63.29
CA PRO A 8 -15.47 -15.68 61.98
C PRO A 8 -15.85 -14.16 62.00
N ALA A 9 -15.85 -13.50 60.85
CA ALA A 9 -16.61 -12.25 60.68
C ALA A 9 -17.17 -12.17 59.25
N GLY A 10 -18.50 -12.09 59.16
CA GLY A 10 -19.24 -12.01 57.91
C GLY A 10 -19.25 -10.60 57.31
N GLY A 11 -19.46 -10.54 56.00
CA GLY A 11 -19.69 -9.31 55.25
C GLY A 11 -20.12 -9.62 53.81
N LYS A 12 -21.30 -9.14 53.44
CA LYS A 12 -22.10 -9.49 52.26
C LYS A 12 -21.37 -9.28 50.92
N ARG A 13 -21.56 -10.22 49.98
CA ARG A 13 -21.29 -10.05 48.54
C ARG A 13 -22.63 -9.89 47.81
N ASP A 14 -22.91 -8.71 47.27
CA ASP A 14 -23.92 -8.54 46.22
C ASP A 14 -23.29 -8.90 44.87
N ARG A 15 -23.82 -9.96 44.24
CA ARG A 15 -23.50 -10.36 42.86
C ARG A 15 -24.50 -9.69 41.93
N ILE A 16 -24.02 -8.82 41.05
CA ILE A 16 -24.75 -8.42 39.83
C ILE A 16 -24.50 -9.52 38.79
N GLY A 17 -25.52 -10.35 38.55
CA GLY A 17 -25.50 -11.36 37.50
C GLY A 17 -25.88 -10.77 36.14
N CYS A 18 -25.03 -10.97 35.13
CA CYS A 18 -25.38 -10.75 33.72
C CYS A 18 -26.35 -11.82 33.24
N ASP A 19 -27.52 -11.39 32.75
CA ASP A 19 -28.58 -12.24 32.23
C ASP A 19 -28.28 -12.69 30.78
N TYR A 20 -27.78 -13.92 30.64
CA TYR A 20 -27.45 -14.58 29.36
C TYR A 20 -28.69 -15.00 28.53
N THR A 21 -29.91 -14.72 29.00
CA THR A 21 -31.15 -15.20 28.38
C THR A 21 -31.68 -14.26 27.28
N LEU A 22 -31.23 -12.99 27.25
CA LEU A 22 -31.64 -12.01 26.24
C LEU A 22 -30.96 -12.23 24.86
N PHE A 23 -29.74 -12.77 24.84
CA PHE A 23 -28.95 -12.94 23.62
C PHE A 23 -29.44 -14.09 22.72
N ARG A 24 -30.06 -15.12 23.31
CA ARG A 24 -30.64 -16.25 22.56
C ARG A 24 -32.00 -15.93 21.91
N ARG A 25 -32.74 -14.93 22.40
CA ARG A 25 -34.01 -14.51 21.78
C ARG A 25 -33.83 -13.60 20.56
N LEU A 26 -32.72 -12.84 20.49
CA LEU A 26 -32.42 -11.96 19.35
C LEU A 26 -31.84 -12.69 18.14
N SER A 27 -31.10 -13.79 18.37
CA SER A 27 -30.49 -14.61 17.32
C SER A 27 -31.51 -15.47 16.54
N GLY A 28 -32.62 -15.88 17.17
CA GLY A 28 -33.71 -16.60 16.50
C GLY A 28 -34.59 -15.75 15.57
N ILE A 29 -34.67 -14.44 15.79
CA ILE A 29 -35.48 -13.52 14.98
C ILE A 29 -34.75 -13.13 13.68
N TYR A 30 -33.41 -13.12 13.70
CA TYR A 30 -32.58 -12.80 12.53
C TYR A 30 -32.67 -13.89 11.44
N ALA A 31 -32.73 -15.17 11.82
CA ALA A 31 -32.77 -16.29 10.89
C ALA A 31 -34.12 -16.42 10.13
N TYR A 32 -35.23 -15.97 10.72
CA TYR A 32 -36.56 -16.11 10.10
C TYR A 32 -36.88 -14.98 9.10
N THR A 33 -36.23 -13.82 9.22
CA THR A 33 -36.54 -12.63 8.40
C THR A 33 -35.88 -12.69 7.02
N ILE A 34 -34.77 -13.42 6.87
CA ILE A 34 -34.05 -13.58 5.60
C ILE A 34 -34.78 -14.55 4.65
N ASN A 35 -35.52 -15.53 5.18
CA ASN A 35 -36.18 -16.55 4.35
C ASN A 35 -37.51 -16.11 3.72
N LEU A 36 -38.15 -15.05 4.22
CA LEU A 36 -39.44 -14.55 3.70
C LEU A 36 -39.29 -13.48 2.61
N ALA A 37 -38.15 -12.80 2.52
CA ALA A 37 -37.90 -11.80 1.47
C ALA A 37 -37.62 -12.42 0.09
N GLY A 38 -37.25 -13.72 0.05
CA GLY A 38 -37.02 -14.46 -1.19
C GLY A 38 -38.27 -14.98 -1.90
N TYR A 39 -39.47 -14.81 -1.33
CA TYR A 39 -40.72 -15.38 -1.86
C TYR A 39 -41.71 -14.36 -2.46
N CYS A 40 -41.39 -13.06 -2.49
CA CYS A 40 -42.34 -12.02 -2.94
C CYS A 40 -42.08 -11.42 -4.34
N CYS A 41 -41.16 -11.97 -5.14
CA CYS A 41 -41.04 -11.61 -6.56
C CYS A 41 -40.85 -12.87 -7.42
N GLY A 42 -41.95 -13.42 -7.93
CA GLY A 42 -41.92 -14.57 -8.85
C GLY A 42 -43.32 -15.01 -9.26
N SER A 43 -43.57 -14.95 -10.57
CA SER A 43 -44.82 -15.13 -11.30
C SER A 43 -45.52 -16.49 -11.18
N ASN A 44 -46.85 -16.45 -11.34
CA ASN A 44 -47.79 -17.52 -11.68
C ASN A 44 -47.18 -18.74 -12.44
N ALA A 45 -47.35 -19.95 -11.90
CA ALA A 45 -47.82 -21.14 -12.63
C ALA A 45 -47.90 -22.38 -11.70
N GLY A 46 -48.98 -23.17 -11.83
CA GLY A 46 -48.93 -24.62 -11.64
C GLY A 46 -49.38 -25.20 -10.29
N ARG A 47 -50.64 -25.63 -10.23
CA ARG A 47 -51.20 -26.53 -9.20
C ARG A 47 -50.44 -27.87 -9.16
N ARG A 48 -50.18 -28.42 -7.96
CA ARG A 48 -50.41 -29.84 -7.61
C ARG A 48 -50.28 -30.07 -6.10
N ALA A 49 -51.21 -30.86 -5.57
CA ALA A 49 -51.42 -31.22 -4.17
C ALA A 49 -50.65 -32.49 -3.76
N PHE A 50 -50.43 -32.69 -2.44
CA PHE A 50 -50.55 -33.93 -1.61
C PHE A 50 -49.76 -33.80 -0.26
N PRO A 51 -50.02 -34.59 0.83
CA PRO A 51 -50.93 -34.26 1.95
C PRO A 51 -50.22 -34.31 3.36
N PRO A 52 -50.94 -34.25 4.51
CA PRO A 52 -50.44 -33.66 5.77
C PRO A 52 -50.15 -34.65 6.91
N TYR A 53 -49.21 -34.28 7.80
CA TYR A 53 -49.11 -34.65 9.22
C TYR A 53 -48.28 -33.52 9.86
N GLY A 54 -48.58 -32.88 10.99
CA GLY A 54 -49.53 -33.08 12.07
C GLY A 54 -48.90 -32.41 13.28
N ASN A 55 -49.49 -31.33 13.80
CA ASN A 55 -49.66 -31.07 15.23
C ASN A 55 -50.21 -29.66 15.49
N LYS A 56 -51.46 -29.68 15.94
CA LYS A 56 -52.13 -28.63 16.70
C LYS A 56 -51.43 -28.38 18.04
N VAL A 57 -51.81 -27.26 18.64
CA VAL A 57 -51.69 -26.85 20.05
C VAL A 57 -50.50 -25.95 20.37
N LEU A 58 -50.71 -24.64 20.17
CA LEU A 58 -50.55 -23.60 21.20
C LEU A 58 -50.97 -22.24 20.60
N LEU A 59 -52.28 -22.08 20.42
CA LEU A 59 -52.94 -20.80 20.23
C LEU A 59 -54.12 -20.82 21.19
N ASP A 60 -53.92 -20.24 22.37
CA ASP A 60 -54.95 -19.55 23.17
C ASP A 60 -54.33 -19.08 24.48
N ALA A 61 -53.64 -17.94 24.43
CA ALA A 61 -53.41 -17.04 25.56
C ALA A 61 -52.64 -15.80 25.09
N ALA A 62 -53.36 -14.84 24.51
CA ALA A 62 -53.09 -13.39 24.60
C ALA A 62 -53.97 -12.67 23.57
N GLY A 63 -55.11 -12.18 24.03
CA GLY A 63 -55.84 -11.15 23.33
C GLY A 63 -55.01 -9.88 23.22
N GLY A 64 -55.08 -9.25 22.05
CA GLY A 64 -54.94 -7.81 21.83
C GLY A 64 -53.60 -7.15 22.13
N VAL A 65 -52.78 -6.89 21.10
CA VAL A 65 -51.95 -5.67 21.02
C VAL A 65 -51.76 -5.22 19.55
N PRO A 66 -52.42 -4.14 19.09
CA PRO A 66 -52.18 -3.54 17.77
C PRO A 66 -50.79 -2.90 17.56
N GLU A 67 -49.99 -2.71 18.61
CA GLU A 67 -48.71 -1.96 18.58
C GLU A 67 -47.51 -2.73 17.98
N ILE A 68 -47.59 -4.05 17.83
CA ILE A 68 -46.47 -4.85 17.29
C ILE A 68 -46.36 -4.73 15.77
N ARG A 69 -47.46 -4.41 15.05
CA ARG A 69 -47.41 -4.10 13.62
C ARG A 69 -46.81 -2.72 13.33
N GLN A 70 -47.08 -1.71 14.15
CA GLN A 70 -46.46 -0.39 13.99
C GLN A 70 -44.96 -0.39 14.32
N SER A 71 -44.54 -1.20 15.30
CA SER A 71 -43.14 -1.27 15.73
C SER A 71 -42.24 -2.01 14.71
N ARG A 72 -42.76 -3.04 14.03
CA ARG A 72 -42.06 -3.72 12.93
C ARG A 72 -41.91 -2.84 11.68
N CYS A 73 -42.92 -2.03 11.34
CA CYS A 73 -42.79 -1.05 10.26
C CYS A 73 -41.80 0.07 10.61
N ARG A 74 -41.73 0.50 11.88
CA ARG A 74 -40.74 1.51 12.32
C ARG A 74 -39.31 0.98 12.33
N LEU A 75 -39.07 -0.27 12.73
CA LEU A 75 -37.73 -0.87 12.70
C LEU A 75 -37.26 -1.16 11.27
N LEU A 76 -38.16 -1.64 10.40
CA LEU A 76 -37.88 -1.84 8.98
C LEU A 76 -37.63 -0.48 8.29
N ASN A 77 -38.46 0.53 8.56
CA ASN A 77 -38.19 1.91 8.10
C ASN A 77 -36.91 2.49 8.68
N TYR A 78 -36.57 2.20 9.95
CA TYR A 78 -35.34 2.71 10.56
C TYR A 78 -34.11 2.09 9.90
N ILE A 79 -34.11 0.78 9.65
CA ILE A 79 -33.05 0.07 8.93
C ILE A 79 -32.96 0.56 7.48
N LEU A 80 -34.11 0.70 6.81
CA LEU A 80 -34.20 1.22 5.45
C LEU A 80 -33.79 2.70 5.35
N LEU A 81 -34.05 3.54 6.35
CA LEU A 81 -33.65 4.96 6.38
C LEU A 81 -32.23 5.19 6.89
N HIS A 82 -31.67 4.29 7.72
CA HIS A 82 -30.33 4.45 8.31
C HIS A 82 -29.23 3.66 7.60
N PHE A 83 -29.58 2.56 6.91
CA PHE A 83 -28.62 1.72 6.17
C PHE A 83 -28.85 1.70 4.66
N ASN A 84 -29.89 2.37 4.15
CA ASN A 84 -30.05 2.61 2.72
C ASN A 84 -30.03 4.12 2.44
N PRO A 85 -28.98 4.67 1.81
CA PRO A 85 -28.90 6.09 1.45
C PRO A 85 -30.09 6.57 0.60
N VAL A 86 -30.77 5.64 -0.08
CA VAL A 86 -31.89 5.88 -0.99
C VAL A 86 -33.14 6.43 -0.27
N LEU A 87 -33.42 6.06 0.97
CA LEU A 87 -34.66 6.52 1.63
C LEU A 87 -34.52 7.82 2.40
N LYS A 88 -33.28 8.23 2.75
CA LYS A 88 -33.01 9.57 3.29
C LYS A 88 -33.04 10.67 2.22
N ASN A 89 -33.06 10.31 0.94
CA ASN A 89 -32.95 11.24 -0.19
C ASN A 89 -34.16 11.21 -1.15
N GLN A 90 -35.33 10.72 -0.73
CA GLN A 90 -36.57 10.90 -1.51
C GLN A 90 -36.98 12.37 -1.52
N GLY A 91 -36.35 13.16 -2.39
CA GLY A 91 -36.54 14.61 -2.53
C GLY A 91 -35.29 15.38 -2.95
N LYS A 92 -34.08 14.78 -2.90
CA LYS A 92 -32.84 15.41 -3.40
C LYS A 92 -32.42 14.75 -4.71
N GLN A 93 -32.24 15.56 -5.76
CA GLN A 93 -31.61 15.08 -6.99
C GLN A 93 -30.26 14.43 -6.66
N MET A 94 -30.12 13.14 -6.94
CA MET A 94 -28.83 12.44 -6.80
C MET A 94 -27.80 13.14 -7.67
N ASN A 95 -26.63 13.46 -7.13
CA ASN A 95 -25.56 14.09 -7.91
C ASN A 95 -24.97 13.10 -8.95
N ALA A 96 -24.14 13.60 -9.87
CA ALA A 96 -23.57 12.78 -10.95
C ALA A 96 -22.75 11.59 -10.42
N PHE A 97 -21.93 11.81 -9.38
CA PHE A 97 -21.10 10.78 -8.77
C PHE A 97 -21.94 9.63 -8.20
N THR A 98 -22.96 9.96 -7.41
CA THR A 98 -23.87 8.96 -6.83
C THR A 98 -24.57 8.16 -7.92
N ARG A 99 -25.01 8.78 -9.03
CA ARG A 99 -25.61 8.05 -10.16
C ARG A 99 -24.62 7.11 -10.84
N ALA A 100 -23.40 7.56 -11.11
CA ALA A 100 -22.35 6.72 -11.72
C ALA A 100 -22.00 5.53 -10.81
N TRP A 101 -21.93 5.75 -9.50
CA TRP A 101 -21.71 4.70 -8.51
C TRP A 101 -22.82 3.64 -8.52
N TYR A 102 -24.09 4.05 -8.49
CA TYR A 102 -25.23 3.12 -8.56
C TYR A 102 -25.29 2.35 -9.88
N ALA A 103 -24.88 2.97 -10.99
CA ALA A 103 -24.79 2.27 -12.27
C ALA A 103 -23.78 1.12 -12.20
N LEU A 104 -22.63 1.32 -11.55
CA LEU A 104 -21.64 0.27 -11.32
C LEU A 104 -22.12 -0.80 -10.34
N GLU A 105 -22.83 -0.44 -9.27
CA GLU A 105 -23.42 -1.42 -8.36
C GLU A 105 -24.43 -2.32 -9.07
N ARG A 106 -25.30 -1.74 -9.90
CA ARG A 106 -26.26 -2.49 -10.71
C ARG A 106 -25.53 -3.38 -11.72
N HIS A 107 -24.54 -2.84 -12.43
CA HIS A 107 -23.73 -3.59 -13.38
C HIS A 107 -23.03 -4.79 -12.74
N TYR A 108 -22.51 -4.62 -11.52
CA TYR A 108 -21.96 -5.73 -10.75
C TYR A 108 -23.00 -6.80 -10.47
N GLN A 109 -24.21 -6.45 -9.99
CA GLN A 109 -25.26 -7.46 -9.75
C GLN A 109 -25.64 -8.20 -11.03
N ASP A 110 -25.71 -7.49 -12.15
CA ASP A 110 -26.10 -8.05 -13.45
C ASP A 110 -25.00 -8.96 -14.04
N THR A 111 -23.72 -8.72 -13.73
CA THR A 111 -22.58 -9.44 -14.35
C THR A 111 -21.78 -10.34 -13.42
N ARG A 112 -22.06 -10.37 -12.09
CA ARG A 112 -21.26 -11.13 -11.11
C ARG A 112 -21.13 -12.64 -11.37
N HIS A 113 -22.04 -13.20 -12.16
CA HIS A 113 -22.07 -14.62 -12.52
C HIS A 113 -21.22 -14.93 -13.77
N VAL A 114 -20.76 -13.92 -14.50
CA VAL A 114 -19.96 -14.09 -15.71
C VAL A 114 -18.53 -14.49 -15.33
N LEU A 115 -18.04 -15.59 -15.88
CA LEU A 115 -16.71 -16.13 -15.60
C LEU A 115 -15.68 -15.64 -16.64
N LEU A 116 -14.44 -15.48 -16.20
CA LEU A 116 -13.33 -15.14 -17.08
C LEU A 116 -13.13 -16.16 -18.22
N ARG A 117 -13.24 -17.46 -17.94
CA ARG A 117 -13.13 -18.51 -18.98
C ARG A 117 -14.11 -18.26 -20.13
N ASP A 118 -15.36 -17.98 -19.79
CA ASP A 118 -16.43 -17.76 -20.77
C ASP A 118 -16.19 -16.48 -21.57
N ARG A 119 -15.69 -15.43 -20.92
CA ARG A 119 -15.31 -14.18 -21.63
C ARG A 119 -14.22 -14.44 -22.66
N PHE A 120 -13.14 -15.13 -22.30
CA PHE A 120 -12.07 -15.44 -23.26
C PHE A 120 -12.54 -16.38 -24.37
N ALA A 121 -13.49 -17.28 -24.11
CA ALA A 121 -14.08 -18.14 -25.13
C ALA A 121 -14.97 -17.35 -26.13
N CYS A 122 -15.72 -16.36 -25.63
CA CYS A 122 -16.64 -15.54 -26.45
C CYS A 122 -15.95 -14.34 -27.13
N GLU A 123 -14.80 -13.88 -26.61
CA GLU A 123 -14.08 -12.70 -27.07
C GLU A 123 -12.63 -13.09 -27.47
N PRO A 124 -12.42 -13.72 -28.64
CA PRO A 124 -11.08 -14.18 -29.04
C PRO A 124 -10.08 -13.03 -29.26
N ASP A 125 -10.56 -11.82 -29.52
CA ASP A 125 -9.77 -10.58 -29.69
C ASP A 125 -9.59 -9.78 -28.38
N ARG A 126 -9.97 -10.35 -27.23
CA ARG A 126 -9.98 -9.65 -25.94
C ARG A 126 -8.64 -9.02 -25.55
N PHE A 127 -7.53 -9.72 -25.81
CA PHE A 127 -6.20 -9.16 -25.54
C PHE A 127 -5.94 -7.89 -26.37
N GLU A 128 -6.28 -7.89 -27.66
CA GLU A 128 -6.09 -6.74 -28.56
C GLU A 128 -6.92 -5.52 -28.12
N ARG A 129 -8.05 -5.76 -27.46
CA ARG A 129 -8.95 -4.71 -26.94
C ARG A 129 -8.61 -4.23 -25.52
N MET A 130 -7.80 -4.99 -24.79
CA MET A 130 -7.58 -4.80 -23.35
C MET A 130 -6.10 -4.81 -22.97
N HIS A 131 -5.31 -4.06 -23.73
CA HIS A 131 -3.95 -3.72 -23.35
C HIS A 131 -3.62 -2.28 -23.75
N GLU A 132 -2.65 -1.69 -23.07
CA GLU A 132 -2.05 -0.41 -23.46
C GLU A 132 -0.53 -0.56 -23.55
N ARG A 133 0.11 0.27 -24.38
CA ARG A 133 1.57 0.29 -24.56
C ARG A 133 2.12 1.69 -24.39
N LEU A 134 3.28 1.79 -23.75
CA LEU A 134 4.04 3.03 -23.64
C LEU A 134 5.52 2.70 -23.50
N ASP A 135 6.35 3.19 -24.42
CA ASP A 135 7.82 3.19 -24.32
C ASP A 135 8.44 1.87 -23.77
N GLY A 136 8.06 0.72 -24.34
CA GLY A 136 8.59 -0.60 -23.94
C GLY A 136 7.85 -1.27 -22.78
N MET A 137 6.87 -0.61 -22.19
CA MET A 137 5.89 -1.19 -21.25
C MET A 137 4.63 -1.66 -21.99
N LEU A 138 4.10 -2.80 -21.58
CA LEU A 138 2.78 -3.29 -21.93
C LEU A 138 1.97 -3.54 -20.65
N PHE A 139 0.79 -2.95 -20.58
CA PHE A 139 -0.18 -3.16 -19.51
C PHE A 139 -1.34 -4.00 -20.06
N ASP A 140 -1.32 -5.31 -19.81
CA ASP A 140 -2.42 -6.24 -20.12
C ASP A 140 -3.36 -6.33 -18.92
N TYR A 141 -4.60 -5.91 -19.12
CA TYR A 141 -5.67 -5.98 -18.13
C TYR A 141 -6.84 -6.86 -18.61
N SER A 142 -6.61 -7.70 -19.63
CA SER A 142 -7.61 -8.62 -20.20
C SER A 142 -8.10 -9.68 -19.22
N LYS A 143 -7.24 -10.11 -18.27
CA LYS A 143 -7.55 -11.14 -17.25
C LYS A 143 -8.28 -10.57 -16.02
N ASN A 144 -9.11 -9.54 -16.22
CA ASN A 144 -10.00 -8.99 -15.21
C ASN A 144 -11.47 -9.30 -15.53
N ARG A 145 -12.27 -9.51 -14.49
CA ARG A 145 -13.74 -9.74 -14.52
C ARG A 145 -14.51 -8.46 -14.89
N LEU A 146 -14.25 -7.93 -16.08
CA LEU A 146 -14.83 -6.70 -16.60
C LEU A 146 -14.83 -6.72 -18.14
N GLY A 147 -15.75 -5.98 -18.77
CA GLY A 147 -15.79 -5.77 -20.22
C GLY A 147 -15.71 -4.27 -20.57
N GLU A 148 -15.91 -3.96 -21.85
CA GLU A 148 -15.96 -2.56 -22.31
C GLU A 148 -17.10 -1.77 -21.66
N ASP A 149 -18.22 -2.45 -21.41
CA ASP A 149 -19.35 -1.94 -20.64
C ASP A 149 -18.96 -1.49 -19.23
N THR A 150 -18.21 -2.32 -18.50
CA THR A 150 -17.67 -1.98 -17.17
C THR A 150 -16.67 -0.83 -17.26
N LEU A 151 -15.76 -0.86 -18.25
CA LEU A 151 -14.74 0.20 -18.42
C LEU A 151 -15.38 1.55 -18.70
N GLN A 152 -16.41 1.61 -19.54
CA GLN A 152 -17.14 2.84 -19.81
C GLN A 152 -17.83 3.38 -18.55
N LEU A 153 -18.46 2.51 -17.75
CA LEU A 153 -19.07 2.92 -16.48
C LEU A 153 -18.03 3.44 -15.47
N LEU A 154 -16.85 2.82 -15.42
CA LEU A 154 -15.74 3.28 -14.60
C LEU A 154 -15.18 4.63 -15.08
N CYS A 155 -15.08 4.85 -16.39
CA CYS A 155 -14.70 6.15 -16.94
C CYS A 155 -15.73 7.22 -16.58
N ASN A 156 -17.03 6.91 -16.69
CA ASN A 156 -18.10 7.83 -16.27
C ASN A 156 -18.00 8.18 -14.76
N LEU A 157 -17.55 7.24 -13.92
CA LEU A 157 -17.29 7.52 -12.51
C LEU A 157 -16.10 8.49 -12.32
N ALA A 158 -15.02 8.32 -13.08
CA ALA A 158 -13.88 9.25 -13.07
C ALA A 158 -14.30 10.68 -13.48
N ASP A 159 -15.11 10.79 -14.54
CA ASP A 159 -15.64 12.08 -15.00
C ASP A 159 -16.53 12.71 -13.92
N ALA A 160 -17.41 11.92 -13.31
CA ALA A 160 -18.28 12.37 -12.23
C ALA A 160 -17.53 12.74 -10.94
N ALA A 161 -16.27 12.29 -10.78
CA ALA A 161 -15.38 12.65 -9.68
C ALA A 161 -14.50 13.88 -9.98
N ASP A 162 -14.68 14.53 -11.14
CA ASP A 162 -13.86 15.64 -11.65
C ASP A 162 -12.36 15.26 -11.71
N LEU A 163 -12.06 14.09 -12.26
CA LEU A 163 -10.68 13.62 -12.35
C LEU A 163 -9.81 14.58 -13.18
N GLU A 164 -10.32 15.06 -14.33
CA GLU A 164 -9.56 15.98 -15.19
C GLU A 164 -9.22 17.29 -14.46
N GLY A 165 -10.18 17.89 -13.74
CA GLY A 165 -9.96 19.09 -12.94
C GLY A 165 -8.91 18.87 -11.84
N LYS A 166 -8.98 17.73 -11.14
CA LYS A 166 -7.99 17.34 -10.12
C LYS A 166 -6.60 17.09 -10.70
N MET A 167 -6.51 16.43 -11.86
CA MET A 167 -5.23 16.23 -12.57
C MET A 167 -4.61 17.56 -12.96
N ARG A 168 -5.42 18.50 -13.47
CA ARG A 168 -4.98 19.86 -13.78
C ARG A 168 -4.46 20.57 -12.53
N ALA A 169 -5.21 20.52 -11.43
CA ALA A 169 -4.82 21.12 -10.16
C ALA A 169 -3.48 20.56 -9.63
N LEU A 170 -3.28 19.24 -9.73
CA LEU A 170 -2.02 18.58 -9.40
C LEU A 170 -0.87 19.12 -10.27
N ARG A 171 -1.06 19.15 -11.60
CA ARG A 171 -0.04 19.57 -12.57
C ARG A 171 0.36 21.04 -12.41
N THR A 172 -0.59 21.92 -12.08
CA THR A 172 -0.35 23.38 -12.02
C THR A 172 0.10 23.87 -10.64
N GLY A 173 0.31 22.98 -9.66
CA GLY A 173 0.78 23.39 -8.33
C GLY A 173 -0.30 23.95 -7.42
N ALA A 174 -1.57 23.65 -7.67
CA ALA A 174 -2.64 24.02 -6.74
C ALA A 174 -2.44 23.30 -5.39
N LYS A 175 -3.04 23.85 -4.32
CA LYS A 175 -2.96 23.31 -2.96
C LYS A 175 -3.84 22.06 -2.78
N VAL A 176 -3.51 20.99 -3.48
CA VAL A 176 -4.25 19.72 -3.47
C VAL A 176 -4.08 18.93 -2.17
N ASN A 177 -3.04 19.21 -1.38
CA ASN A 177 -2.93 18.76 0.00
C ASN A 177 -3.65 19.75 0.92
N GLY A 178 -4.98 19.64 0.99
CA GLY A 178 -5.83 20.61 1.67
C GLY A 178 -5.63 20.69 3.17
N SER A 179 -5.36 19.56 3.84
CA SER A 179 -5.20 19.53 5.31
C SER A 179 -3.91 20.20 5.79
N GLU A 180 -2.86 20.23 4.95
CA GLU A 180 -1.61 20.93 5.24
C GLU A 180 -1.47 22.26 4.48
N GLY A 181 -2.42 22.60 3.59
CA GLY A 181 -2.38 23.82 2.78
C GLY A 181 -1.23 23.87 1.77
N ARG A 182 -0.84 22.72 1.20
CA ARG A 182 0.35 22.57 0.34
C ARG A 182 0.02 22.09 -1.07
N ALA A 183 0.89 22.43 -2.02
CA ALA A 183 0.94 21.75 -3.31
C ALA A 183 1.49 20.32 -3.16
N ALA A 184 1.32 19.49 -4.19
CA ALA A 184 1.94 18.17 -4.28
C ALA A 184 2.60 18.00 -5.65
N LEU A 185 3.88 18.36 -5.77
CA LEU A 185 4.57 18.58 -7.06
C LEU A 185 5.77 17.66 -7.29
N HIS A 186 5.68 16.40 -6.89
CA HIS A 186 6.72 15.42 -7.20
C HIS A 186 6.99 15.27 -8.71
N THR A 187 5.99 15.54 -9.56
CA THR A 187 6.15 15.60 -11.02
C THR A 187 7.08 16.71 -11.49
N ALA A 188 7.15 17.85 -10.77
CA ALA A 188 8.04 18.95 -11.11
C ALA A 188 9.53 18.59 -10.95
N LEU A 189 9.85 17.64 -10.06
CA LEU A 189 11.22 17.18 -9.80
C LEU A 189 11.85 16.42 -10.98
N ARG A 190 11.02 15.93 -11.89
CA ARG A 190 11.42 15.10 -13.04
C ARG A 190 11.15 15.77 -14.38
N LEU A 191 10.77 17.05 -14.39
CA LEU A 191 10.62 17.80 -15.63
C LEU A 191 11.97 18.00 -16.33
N PRO A 192 12.02 17.90 -17.67
CA PRO A 192 13.24 18.12 -18.43
C PRO A 192 13.68 19.59 -18.39
N ASP A 193 14.92 19.83 -18.81
CA ASP A 193 15.39 21.18 -19.09
C ASP A 193 14.54 21.82 -20.19
N GLY A 194 14.28 23.13 -20.08
CA GLY A 194 13.42 23.86 -21.01
C GLY A 194 11.91 23.68 -20.81
N ALA A 195 11.46 22.89 -19.83
CA ALA A 195 10.03 22.82 -19.47
C ALA A 195 9.47 24.17 -19.00
N ASP A 196 8.18 24.39 -19.26
CA ASP A 196 7.42 25.57 -18.82
C ASP A 196 7.46 25.75 -17.31
N ALA A 197 7.43 27.01 -16.86
CA ALA A 197 7.45 27.36 -15.44
C ALA A 197 6.32 26.68 -14.65
N VAL A 198 6.64 26.24 -13.44
CA VAL A 198 5.68 25.65 -12.50
C VAL A 198 5.64 26.51 -11.25
N TYR A 199 4.47 27.06 -10.93
CA TYR A 199 4.33 28.04 -9.86
C TYR A 199 3.83 27.41 -8.55
N VAL A 200 4.50 27.74 -7.44
CA VAL A 200 4.01 27.52 -6.08
C VAL A 200 4.03 28.86 -5.35
N ASP A 201 2.88 29.27 -4.81
CA ASP A 201 2.72 30.56 -4.12
C ASP A 201 3.31 31.75 -4.92
N GLY A 202 3.08 31.74 -6.25
CA GLY A 202 3.52 32.79 -7.17
C GLY A 202 4.99 32.74 -7.60
N ARG A 203 5.75 31.71 -7.22
CA ARG A 203 7.18 31.56 -7.59
C ARG A 203 7.39 30.35 -8.48
N ASP A 204 8.15 30.51 -9.56
CA ASP A 204 8.61 29.39 -10.37
C ASP A 204 9.62 28.54 -9.59
N VAL A 205 9.31 27.27 -9.38
CA VAL A 205 10.13 26.35 -8.57
C VAL A 205 11.20 25.62 -9.39
N LEU A 206 11.10 25.60 -10.72
CA LEU A 206 12.02 24.82 -11.56
C LEU A 206 13.49 25.23 -11.47
N PRO A 207 13.85 26.53 -11.44
CA PRO A 207 15.25 26.94 -11.32
C PRO A 207 15.92 26.41 -10.05
N GLU A 208 15.20 26.44 -8.93
CA GLU A 208 15.70 25.94 -7.65
C GLU A 208 15.81 24.41 -7.64
N ILE A 209 14.79 23.70 -8.12
CA ILE A 209 14.83 22.24 -8.28
C ILE A 209 16.05 21.80 -9.08
N ARG A 210 16.30 22.43 -10.23
CA ARG A 210 17.44 22.12 -11.10
C ARG A 210 18.77 22.42 -10.41
N ARG A 211 18.88 23.55 -9.69
CA ARG A 211 20.08 23.89 -8.91
C ARG A 211 20.40 22.81 -7.88
N GLU A 212 19.42 22.41 -7.08
CA GLU A 212 19.61 21.43 -6.01
C GLU A 212 19.89 20.03 -6.54
N LEU A 213 19.19 19.63 -7.61
CA LEU A 213 19.50 18.37 -8.32
C LEU A 213 20.94 18.36 -8.83
N ASN A 214 21.40 19.44 -9.47
CA ASN A 214 22.76 19.54 -9.97
C ASN A 214 23.81 19.56 -8.86
N ARG A 215 23.52 20.19 -7.71
CA ARG A 215 24.38 20.14 -6.52
C ARG A 215 24.52 18.71 -6.00
N ALA A 216 23.41 17.99 -5.83
CA ALA A 216 23.42 16.61 -5.36
C ALA A 216 24.17 15.67 -6.34
N LEU A 217 23.92 15.83 -7.64
CA LEU A 217 24.61 15.07 -8.69
C LEU A 217 26.11 15.36 -8.73
N LYS A 218 26.52 16.62 -8.55
CA LYS A 218 27.94 17.00 -8.48
C LYS A 218 28.62 16.37 -7.26
N PHE A 219 27.94 16.35 -6.12
CA PHE A 219 28.48 15.69 -4.92
C PHE A 219 28.60 14.18 -5.11
N ALA A 220 27.55 13.51 -5.62
CA ALA A 220 27.61 12.09 -5.95
C ALA A 220 28.76 11.77 -6.94
N HIS A 221 28.94 12.61 -7.95
CA HIS A 221 30.06 12.47 -8.89
C HIS A 221 31.42 12.66 -8.22
N SER A 222 31.56 13.59 -7.27
CA SER A 222 32.83 13.80 -6.56
C SER A 222 33.24 12.63 -5.66
N LEU A 223 32.26 11.88 -5.14
CA LEU A 223 32.53 10.63 -4.45
C LEU A 223 33.02 9.56 -5.45
N ASP A 224 32.31 9.41 -6.57
CA ASP A 224 32.59 8.43 -7.63
C ASP A 224 33.90 8.73 -8.38
N ASP A 225 34.28 9.98 -8.64
CA ASP A 225 35.56 10.30 -9.28
C ASP A 225 36.74 10.37 -8.30
N GLY A 226 36.45 10.31 -6.99
CA GLY A 226 37.42 10.32 -5.89
C GLY A 226 38.09 11.66 -5.64
N SER A 227 37.57 12.74 -6.24
CA SER A 227 37.96 14.11 -5.89
C SER A 227 37.50 14.48 -4.48
N TYR A 228 36.42 13.87 -3.99
CA TYR A 228 36.05 13.87 -2.59
C TYR A 228 36.75 12.71 -1.87
N GLN A 229 37.57 13.05 -0.89
CA GLN A 229 38.35 12.11 -0.10
C GLN A 229 37.90 12.14 1.36
N GLY A 230 38.05 11.01 2.05
CA GLY A 230 37.94 10.96 3.50
C GLY A 230 39.06 11.74 4.17
N ILE A 231 38.98 11.85 5.50
CA ILE A 231 39.90 12.69 6.29
C ILE A 231 41.37 12.31 6.13
N THR A 232 41.68 11.06 5.77
CA THR A 232 43.05 10.57 5.55
C THR A 232 43.51 10.64 4.09
N GLY A 233 42.76 11.32 3.22
CA GLY A 233 43.05 11.42 1.78
C GLY A 233 42.68 10.16 0.98
N LYS A 234 42.07 9.15 1.62
CA LYS A 234 41.60 7.95 0.93
C LYS A 234 40.30 8.22 0.17
N ARG A 235 40.13 7.55 -0.96
CA ARG A 235 38.87 7.56 -1.74
C ARG A 235 37.74 6.94 -0.91
N ILE A 236 36.54 7.50 -1.03
CA ILE A 236 35.32 6.94 -0.44
C ILE A 236 34.93 5.63 -1.15
N THR A 237 34.66 4.59 -0.36
CA THR A 237 34.25 3.26 -0.83
C THR A 237 32.80 2.94 -0.49
N ASP A 238 32.28 3.58 0.56
CA ASP A 238 30.99 3.27 1.15
C ASP A 238 30.17 4.52 1.41
N PHE A 239 28.88 4.45 1.08
CA PHE A 239 27.90 5.50 1.36
C PHE A 239 26.75 4.92 2.16
N VAL A 240 26.51 5.44 3.36
CA VAL A 240 25.44 4.97 4.24
C VAL A 240 24.33 6.00 4.30
N HIS A 241 23.14 5.63 3.86
CA HIS A 241 21.96 6.46 3.91
C HIS A 241 21.16 6.17 5.17
N ILE A 242 20.94 7.20 6.00
CA ILE A 242 20.20 7.13 7.25
C ILE A 242 18.91 7.92 7.09
N GLY A 243 17.79 7.22 7.01
CA GLY A 243 16.46 7.79 6.84
C GLY A 243 15.40 6.72 7.07
N ILE A 244 14.14 7.11 7.32
CA ILE A 244 13.05 6.15 7.55
C ILE A 244 11.84 6.47 6.67
N GLY A 245 11.05 5.45 6.35
CA GLY A 245 9.85 5.57 5.54
C GLY A 245 10.17 6.11 4.15
N GLY A 246 9.64 7.31 3.84
CA GLY A 246 9.77 7.89 2.50
C GLY A 246 11.21 8.31 2.15
N SER A 247 12.03 8.58 3.17
CA SER A 247 13.45 8.85 3.01
C SER A 247 14.27 7.58 2.75
N ASP A 248 13.70 6.38 2.84
CA ASP A 248 14.41 5.11 2.75
C ASP A 248 13.86 4.20 1.64
N LEU A 249 12.57 3.87 1.70
CA LEU A 249 11.98 2.82 0.86
C LEU A 249 12.13 3.08 -0.64
N GLY A 250 11.91 4.31 -1.09
CA GLY A 250 12.08 4.69 -2.50
C GLY A 250 13.53 4.56 -2.96
N PRO A 251 14.49 5.24 -2.30
CA PRO A 251 15.92 5.06 -2.53
C PRO A 251 16.41 3.60 -2.49
N ALA A 252 16.08 2.85 -1.44
CA ALA A 252 16.52 1.46 -1.27
C ALA A 252 15.99 0.55 -2.38
N MET A 253 14.71 0.72 -2.75
CA MET A 253 14.12 -0.01 -3.87
C MET A 253 14.81 0.33 -5.19
N CYS A 254 15.11 1.61 -5.46
CA CYS A 254 15.78 2.04 -6.68
C CYS A 254 17.21 1.49 -6.78
N VAL A 255 18.01 1.60 -5.71
CA VAL A 255 19.38 1.07 -5.67
C VAL A 255 19.37 -0.43 -5.93
N GLN A 256 18.46 -1.18 -5.27
CA GLN A 256 18.34 -2.62 -5.47
C GLN A 256 17.86 -2.99 -6.89
N ALA A 257 16.87 -2.27 -7.42
CA ALA A 257 16.33 -2.51 -8.75
C ALA A 257 17.39 -2.29 -9.84
N LEU A 258 18.27 -1.31 -9.63
CA LEU A 258 19.29 -0.89 -10.57
C LEU A 258 20.69 -1.41 -10.24
N GLU A 259 20.79 -2.46 -9.41
CA GLU A 259 22.05 -3.14 -9.07
C GLU A 259 22.94 -3.44 -10.30
N PRO A 260 22.41 -3.85 -11.48
CA PRO A 260 23.24 -4.09 -12.66
C PRO A 260 23.88 -2.84 -13.28
N PHE A 261 23.46 -1.64 -12.86
CA PHE A 261 24.03 -0.35 -13.27
C PHE A 261 24.96 0.25 -12.21
N ARG A 262 25.25 -0.49 -11.14
CA ARG A 262 26.03 0.02 -10.02
C ARG A 262 27.42 0.48 -10.44
N ARG A 263 27.91 1.50 -9.74
CA ARG A 263 29.27 1.97 -9.77
C ARG A 263 30.08 1.29 -8.66
N HIS A 264 31.22 1.87 -8.31
CA HIS A 264 32.18 1.25 -7.39
C HIS A 264 31.93 1.58 -5.92
N ILE A 265 31.12 2.60 -5.61
CA ILE A 265 30.72 2.91 -4.23
C ILE A 265 29.60 1.96 -3.81
N THR A 266 29.77 1.31 -2.67
CA THR A 266 28.73 0.47 -2.07
C THR A 266 27.77 1.34 -1.28
N VAL A 267 26.48 1.23 -1.57
CA VAL A 267 25.43 1.99 -0.87
C VAL A 267 24.74 1.11 0.16
N HIS A 268 24.65 1.58 1.40
CA HIS A 268 24.02 0.91 2.53
C HIS A 268 22.85 1.75 3.06
N PHE A 269 21.90 1.11 3.71
CA PHE A 269 20.71 1.75 4.29
C PHE A 269 20.58 1.40 5.77
N ALA A 270 20.30 2.41 6.60
CA ALA A 270 20.11 2.27 8.05
C ALA A 270 18.87 3.04 8.50
N ALA A 271 17.71 2.37 8.43
CA ALA A 271 16.41 2.99 8.66
C ALA A 271 15.81 2.74 10.03
N ASN A 272 15.96 1.53 10.57
CA ASN A 272 15.35 1.13 11.83
C ASN A 272 16.12 1.70 13.03
N ALA A 273 15.41 2.04 14.11
CA ALA A 273 16.00 2.46 15.38
C ALA A 273 16.52 1.30 16.24
N ASP A 274 16.15 0.06 15.90
CA ASP A 274 16.78 -1.14 16.47
C ASP A 274 18.29 -1.12 16.16
N PRO A 275 19.18 -1.12 17.18
CA PRO A 275 20.63 -1.05 16.99
C PRO A 275 21.18 -2.08 16.01
N ALA A 276 20.57 -3.28 15.95
CA ALA A 276 21.00 -4.34 15.05
C ALA A 276 21.02 -3.90 13.57
N CYS A 277 20.16 -2.96 13.17
CA CYS A 277 20.13 -2.44 11.80
C CYS A 277 21.39 -1.65 11.46
N LEU A 278 21.79 -0.71 12.33
CA LEU A 278 22.97 0.11 12.10
C LEU A 278 24.26 -0.67 12.35
N ASP A 279 24.30 -1.49 13.41
CA ASP A 279 25.48 -2.25 13.82
C ASP A 279 25.88 -3.29 12.75
N ALA A 280 24.91 -3.92 12.08
CA ALA A 280 25.17 -4.84 10.98
C ALA A 280 25.81 -4.17 9.76
N VAL A 281 25.58 -2.87 9.58
CA VAL A 281 26.24 -2.05 8.56
C VAL A 281 27.64 -1.66 9.07
N LEU A 282 27.72 -0.99 10.22
CA LEU A 282 28.96 -0.42 10.74
C LEU A 282 30.08 -1.46 10.97
N CYS A 283 29.76 -2.70 11.33
CA CYS A 283 30.77 -3.73 11.58
C CYS A 283 31.60 -4.13 10.35
N ARG A 284 31.21 -3.69 9.15
CA ARG A 284 31.89 -3.96 7.88
C ARG A 284 32.59 -2.75 7.29
N LEU A 285 32.43 -1.57 7.89
CA LEU A 285 32.84 -0.30 7.29
C LEU A 285 34.16 0.21 7.87
N ASN A 286 34.86 0.99 7.06
CA ASN A 286 36.06 1.71 7.47
C ASN A 286 35.72 3.20 7.67
N PRO A 287 35.92 3.78 8.87
CA PRO A 287 35.70 5.19 9.13
C PRO A 287 36.43 6.11 8.14
N GLU A 288 37.62 5.75 7.67
CA GLU A 288 38.41 6.58 6.76
C GLU A 288 37.83 6.68 5.34
N THR A 289 36.94 5.77 4.94
CA THR A 289 36.45 5.66 3.56
C THR A 289 34.91 5.63 3.44
N THR A 290 34.20 6.01 4.51
CA THR A 290 32.73 5.96 4.55
C THR A 290 32.11 7.34 4.65
N VAL A 291 31.10 7.66 3.83
CA VAL A 291 30.27 8.87 3.97
C VAL A 291 28.88 8.50 4.45
N PHE A 292 28.31 9.30 5.36
CA PHE A 292 26.97 9.14 5.90
C PHE A 292 26.06 10.28 5.44
N CYS A 293 24.86 9.94 4.99
CA CYS A 293 23.82 10.89 4.59
C CYS A 293 22.64 10.82 5.54
N VAL A 294 22.36 11.93 6.24
CA VAL A 294 21.21 12.05 7.14
C VAL A 294 20.03 12.64 6.39
N ALA A 295 18.99 11.84 6.13
CA ALA A 295 17.82 12.21 5.36
C ALA A 295 16.57 12.36 6.24
N SER A 296 16.31 13.58 6.70
CA SER A 296 15.14 13.92 7.51
C SER A 296 14.70 15.34 7.23
N LYS A 297 13.43 15.52 6.84
CA LYS A 297 12.87 16.84 6.51
C LYS A 297 13.02 17.85 7.66
N SER A 298 12.69 17.41 8.88
CA SER A 298 12.75 18.24 10.10
C SER A 298 14.09 18.16 10.82
N PHE A 299 14.98 17.26 10.39
CA PHE A 299 16.20 16.86 11.09
C PHE A 299 15.99 16.40 12.55
N LYS A 300 14.74 16.13 12.93
CA LYS A 300 14.31 15.82 14.31
C LYS A 300 13.63 14.46 14.41
N THR A 301 13.58 13.69 13.31
CA THR A 301 13.05 12.33 13.31
C THR A 301 13.86 11.48 14.29
N PRO A 302 13.25 10.96 15.38
CA PRO A 302 14.00 10.31 16.45
C PRO A 302 14.87 9.14 15.97
N GLU A 303 14.32 8.25 15.16
CA GLU A 303 15.01 7.07 14.63
C GLU A 303 16.26 7.46 13.83
N THR A 304 16.10 8.42 12.92
CA THR A 304 17.18 8.94 12.07
C THR A 304 18.26 9.65 12.91
N LEU A 305 17.86 10.47 13.89
CA LEU A 305 18.78 11.24 14.71
C LEU A 305 19.57 10.35 15.67
N LEU A 306 18.92 9.35 16.28
CA LEU A 306 19.58 8.37 17.15
C LEU A 306 20.63 7.57 16.36
N ASN A 307 20.29 7.10 15.15
CA ASN A 307 21.26 6.44 14.28
C ASN A 307 22.43 7.38 13.90
N ALA A 308 22.15 8.63 13.54
CA ALA A 308 23.20 9.60 13.22
C ALA A 308 24.13 9.90 14.44
N GLN A 309 23.57 9.96 15.65
CA GLN A 309 24.33 10.11 16.89
C GLN A 309 25.19 8.88 17.19
N ALA A 310 24.67 7.67 16.98
CA ALA A 310 25.43 6.43 17.12
C ALA A 310 26.62 6.38 16.14
N VAL A 311 26.45 6.86 14.91
CA VAL A 311 27.56 6.98 13.94
C VAL A 311 28.63 7.97 14.42
N LYS A 312 28.25 9.11 15.02
CA LYS A 312 29.24 10.01 15.63
C LYS A 312 30.01 9.32 16.76
N ALA A 313 29.33 8.55 17.60
CA ALA A 313 29.97 7.78 18.66
C ALA A 313 30.94 6.72 18.10
N TRP A 314 30.59 6.09 16.98
CA TRP A 314 31.44 5.15 16.25
C TRP A 314 32.72 5.81 15.70
N TYR A 315 32.62 6.99 15.07
CA TYR A 315 33.79 7.77 14.65
C TYR A 315 34.70 8.17 15.81
N ARG A 316 34.10 8.64 16.91
CA ARG A 316 34.85 8.97 18.13
C ARG A 316 35.56 7.74 18.71
N GLY A 317 34.90 6.58 18.69
CA GLY A 317 35.50 5.31 19.10
C GLY A 317 36.68 4.88 18.23
N ALA A 318 36.70 5.30 16.96
CA ALA A 318 37.83 5.11 16.04
C ALA A 318 38.93 6.19 16.17
N GLY A 319 38.77 7.15 17.09
CA GLY A 319 39.80 8.16 17.40
C GLY A 319 39.68 9.48 16.63
N PHE A 320 38.60 9.69 15.85
CA PHE A 320 38.39 10.94 15.11
C PHE A 320 37.72 12.01 15.99
N SER A 321 38.19 13.26 15.86
CA SER A 321 37.55 14.44 16.45
C SER A 321 36.22 14.78 15.77
N GLU A 322 35.43 15.67 16.39
CA GLU A 322 34.17 16.13 15.79
C GLU A 322 34.38 16.86 14.46
N SER A 323 35.43 17.68 14.35
CA SER A 323 35.77 18.39 13.12
C SER A 323 36.20 17.46 12.00
N GLU A 324 36.94 16.39 12.33
CA GLU A 324 37.34 15.37 11.35
C GLU A 324 36.12 14.56 10.88
N THR A 325 35.24 14.23 11.82
CA THR A 325 33.99 13.51 11.56
C THR A 325 33.06 14.30 10.62
N ALA A 326 33.01 15.63 10.72
CA ALA A 326 32.14 16.48 9.89
C ALA A 326 32.40 16.37 8.37
N CYS A 327 33.59 15.95 7.95
CA CYS A 327 33.92 15.65 6.56
C CYS A 327 33.25 14.37 6.03
N HIS A 328 32.76 13.52 6.92
CA HIS A 328 32.11 12.25 6.55
C HIS A 328 30.59 12.31 6.61
N PHE A 329 30.01 13.51 6.78
CA PHE A 329 28.57 13.71 6.82
C PHE A 329 28.07 14.65 5.71
N CYS A 330 26.92 14.30 5.17
CA CYS A 330 26.04 15.15 4.37
C CYS A 330 24.59 14.99 4.84
N ALA A 331 23.70 15.86 4.38
CA ALA A 331 22.29 15.83 4.77
C ALA A 331 21.35 16.15 3.63
N VAL A 332 20.16 15.57 3.68
CA VAL A 332 19.00 15.98 2.89
C VAL A 332 17.92 16.44 3.87
N SER A 333 17.66 17.75 3.91
CA SER A 333 16.82 18.37 4.96
C SER A 333 16.22 19.70 4.51
N ALA A 334 15.07 20.06 5.09
CA ALA A 334 14.54 21.42 5.03
C ALA A 334 15.05 22.29 6.21
N ASP A 335 15.41 21.68 7.33
CA ASP A 335 15.95 22.34 8.53
C ASP A 335 17.49 22.43 8.44
N THR A 336 17.98 23.44 7.72
CA THR A 336 19.43 23.66 7.52
C THR A 336 20.13 24.08 8.81
N ALA A 337 19.43 24.76 9.71
CA ALA A 337 19.97 25.18 11.00
C ALA A 337 20.25 23.97 11.90
N ALA A 338 19.33 23.00 11.95
CA ALA A 338 19.55 21.76 12.69
C ALA A 338 20.69 20.90 12.10
N ALA A 339 20.80 20.84 10.77
CA ALA A 339 21.91 20.15 10.11
C ALA A 339 23.27 20.80 10.41
N ALA A 340 23.32 22.14 10.41
CA ALA A 340 24.52 22.90 10.78
C ALA A 340 24.88 22.72 12.26
N ALA A 341 23.88 22.73 13.16
CA ALA A 341 24.08 22.44 14.58
C ALA A 341 24.58 21.00 14.83
N PHE A 342 24.25 20.06 13.94
CA PHE A 342 24.83 18.72 13.94
C PHE A 342 26.29 18.70 13.42
N GLY A 343 26.79 19.79 12.84
CA GLY A 343 28.15 19.90 12.32
C GLY A 343 28.29 19.61 10.83
N ILE A 344 27.18 19.56 10.08
CA ILE A 344 27.22 19.34 8.62
C ILE A 344 27.38 20.68 7.92
N ALA A 345 28.41 20.80 7.08
CA ALA A 345 28.67 22.03 6.36
C ALA A 345 27.57 22.34 5.34
N ALA A 346 27.22 23.62 5.19
CA ALA A 346 26.06 24.06 4.43
C ALA A 346 26.09 23.60 2.95
N GLU A 347 27.28 23.52 2.36
CA GLU A 347 27.46 23.04 0.99
C GLU A 347 27.07 21.56 0.79
N ARG A 348 27.10 20.76 1.88
CA ARG A 348 26.69 19.34 1.93
C ARG A 348 25.29 19.14 2.52
N VAL A 349 24.52 20.21 2.68
CA VAL A 349 23.09 20.15 2.97
C VAL A 349 22.31 20.39 1.68
N PHE A 350 21.55 19.38 1.26
CA PHE A 350 20.72 19.39 0.06
C PHE A 350 19.26 19.58 0.44
N ALA A 351 18.53 20.37 -0.36
CA ALA A 351 17.18 20.79 -0.01
C ALA A 351 16.16 19.64 -0.05
N MET A 352 15.20 19.70 0.87
CA MET A 352 13.94 18.97 0.81
C MET A 352 12.79 19.98 0.80
N TYR A 353 11.86 19.86 -0.14
CA TYR A 353 10.80 20.85 -0.33
C TYR A 353 9.51 20.49 0.40
N ASP A 354 8.75 21.50 0.82
CA ASP A 354 7.55 21.26 1.63
C ASP A 354 6.42 20.54 0.90
N TRP A 355 6.29 20.79 -0.40
CA TRP A 355 5.32 20.20 -1.32
C TRP A 355 5.74 18.83 -1.88
N VAL A 356 6.87 18.28 -1.41
CA VAL A 356 7.32 16.92 -1.73
C VAL A 356 6.99 16.01 -0.53
N GLY A 357 5.96 15.18 -0.69
CA GLY A 357 5.64 14.14 0.28
C GLY A 357 6.76 13.10 0.36
N GLY A 358 7.06 12.60 1.56
CA GLY A 358 8.17 11.66 1.77
C GLY A 358 8.11 10.44 0.85
N ARG A 359 6.94 9.80 0.74
CA ARG A 359 6.71 8.63 -0.13
C ARG A 359 6.76 8.92 -1.65
N TYR A 360 6.91 10.18 -2.04
CA TYR A 360 7.09 10.67 -3.42
C TYR A 360 8.44 11.39 -3.61
N SER A 361 9.40 11.21 -2.70
CA SER A 361 10.58 12.10 -2.61
C SER A 361 11.84 11.62 -3.33
N VAL A 362 11.89 10.37 -3.79
CA VAL A 362 13.08 9.77 -4.42
C VAL A 362 13.61 10.54 -5.64
N TRP A 363 12.74 11.32 -6.30
CA TRP A 363 13.08 12.17 -7.44
C TRP A 363 13.88 13.43 -7.07
N SER A 364 13.88 13.78 -5.78
CA SER A 364 14.57 14.94 -5.20
C SER A 364 16.00 14.58 -4.73
N PRO A 365 16.74 15.46 -4.03
CA PRO A 365 17.98 15.07 -3.37
C PRO A 365 17.87 13.90 -2.38
N VAL A 366 16.67 13.49 -1.95
CA VAL A 366 16.47 12.22 -1.22
C VAL A 366 16.95 11.01 -2.05
N GLY A 367 16.95 11.12 -3.38
CA GLY A 367 17.53 10.16 -4.31
C GLY A 367 19.07 10.16 -4.37
N LEU A 368 19.78 10.94 -3.54
CA LEU A 368 21.25 10.97 -3.50
C LEU A 368 21.91 9.57 -3.43
N PRO A 369 21.51 8.62 -2.57
CA PRO A 369 21.99 7.23 -2.62
C PRO A 369 21.83 6.56 -4.00
N VAL A 370 20.76 6.87 -4.74
CA VAL A 370 20.57 6.37 -6.12
C VAL A 370 21.57 7.02 -7.07
N MET A 371 21.76 8.35 -6.95
CA MET A 371 22.76 9.09 -7.73
C MET A 371 24.17 8.54 -7.51
N VAL A 372 24.51 8.19 -6.26
CA VAL A 372 25.79 7.56 -5.89
C VAL A 372 25.88 6.14 -6.47
N ALA A 373 24.82 5.34 -6.32
CA ALA A 373 24.83 3.95 -6.76
C ALA A 373 25.02 3.81 -8.28
N VAL A 374 24.29 4.57 -9.10
CA VAL A 374 24.25 4.37 -10.57
C VAL A 374 24.90 5.49 -11.39
N GLY A 375 25.26 6.60 -10.74
CA GLY A 375 25.78 7.79 -11.38
C GLY A 375 24.70 8.70 -11.98
N GLY A 376 25.08 9.96 -12.23
CA GLY A 376 24.13 11.00 -12.62
C GLY A 376 23.40 10.78 -13.94
N ALA A 377 24.06 10.19 -14.94
CA ALA A 377 23.42 9.90 -16.23
C ALA A 377 22.24 8.91 -16.06
N ARG A 378 22.43 7.84 -15.28
CA ARG A 378 21.39 6.84 -15.02
C ARG A 378 20.28 7.38 -14.12
N PHE A 379 20.61 8.25 -13.17
CA PHE A 379 19.59 8.97 -12.39
C PHE A 379 18.73 9.88 -13.28
N ARG A 380 19.31 10.57 -14.27
CA ARG A 380 18.53 11.35 -15.23
C ARG A 380 17.66 10.50 -16.14
N GLU A 381 18.11 9.31 -16.54
CA GLU A 381 17.26 8.34 -17.26
C GLU A 381 16.05 7.92 -16.42
N LEU A 382 16.25 7.68 -15.11
CA LEU A 382 15.17 7.39 -14.16
C LEU A 382 14.13 8.52 -14.13
N LEU A 383 14.57 9.78 -14.02
CA LEU A 383 13.68 10.95 -14.09
C LEU A 383 12.94 11.02 -15.43
N ALA A 384 13.65 10.79 -16.54
CA ALA A 384 13.08 10.87 -17.88
C ALA A 384 11.97 9.84 -18.13
N GLY A 385 12.12 8.61 -17.63
CA GLY A 385 11.09 7.59 -17.75
C GLY A 385 9.86 7.88 -16.89
N ALA A 386 10.08 8.41 -15.69
CA ALA A 386 8.99 8.88 -14.85
C ALA A 386 8.24 10.07 -15.49
N HIS A 387 8.96 10.98 -16.15
CA HIS A 387 8.36 12.07 -16.93
C HIS A 387 7.59 11.57 -18.15
N ALA A 388 8.04 10.51 -18.82
CA ALA A 388 7.29 9.91 -19.92
C ALA A 388 5.91 9.43 -19.47
N MET A 389 5.83 8.80 -18.30
CA MET A 389 4.55 8.43 -17.68
C MET A 389 3.73 9.66 -17.25
N ASP A 390 4.36 10.75 -16.76
CA ASP A 390 3.64 12.00 -16.48
C ASP A 390 2.97 12.55 -17.73
N ARG A 391 3.69 12.59 -18.86
CA ARG A 391 3.12 13.07 -20.13
C ARG A 391 1.92 12.21 -20.50
N HIS A 392 2.08 10.89 -20.51
CA HIS A 392 0.99 9.96 -20.78
C HIS A 392 -0.21 10.21 -19.84
N PHE A 393 0.04 10.32 -18.54
CA PHE A 393 -0.99 10.56 -17.55
C PHE A 393 -1.76 11.86 -17.82
N PHE A 394 -1.08 12.97 -18.13
CA PHE A 394 -1.76 14.26 -18.31
C PHE A 394 -2.34 14.51 -19.71
N SER A 395 -1.93 13.77 -20.74
CA SER A 395 -2.37 14.00 -22.12
C SER A 395 -3.27 12.91 -22.71
N THR A 396 -3.29 11.71 -22.13
CA THR A 396 -4.02 10.58 -22.70
C THR A 396 -5.46 10.52 -22.18
N PRO A 397 -6.48 10.31 -23.06
CA PRO A 397 -7.86 10.15 -22.64
C PRO A 397 -8.05 9.04 -21.60
N THR A 398 -8.99 9.23 -20.65
CA THR A 398 -9.30 8.34 -19.52
C THR A 398 -9.27 6.84 -19.89
N ARG A 399 -9.88 6.46 -21.01
CA ARG A 399 -10.01 5.06 -21.46
C ARG A 399 -8.70 4.42 -21.93
N HIS A 400 -7.69 5.20 -22.31
CA HIS A 400 -6.38 4.71 -22.78
C HIS A 400 -5.23 5.05 -21.83
N ASN A 401 -5.55 5.65 -20.70
CA ASN A 401 -4.59 6.17 -19.76
C ASN A 401 -4.22 5.08 -18.73
N ILE A 402 -2.95 4.62 -18.77
CA ILE A 402 -2.48 3.43 -18.04
C ILE A 402 -2.72 3.59 -16.52
N PRO A 403 -2.24 4.65 -15.84
CA PRO A 403 -2.51 4.84 -14.42
C PRO A 403 -4.00 4.94 -14.07
N VAL A 404 -4.80 5.57 -14.94
CA VAL A 404 -6.25 5.71 -14.72
C VAL A 404 -6.94 4.36 -14.81
N LEU A 405 -6.62 3.54 -15.82
CA LEU A 405 -7.15 2.18 -15.93
C LEU A 405 -6.72 1.32 -14.73
N MET A 406 -5.45 1.38 -14.32
CA MET A 406 -4.96 0.69 -13.12
C MET A 406 -5.78 1.07 -11.87
N ALA A 407 -6.09 2.35 -11.70
CA ALA A 407 -6.87 2.86 -10.57
C ALA A 407 -8.34 2.46 -10.64
N LEU A 408 -8.96 2.58 -11.81
CA LEU A 408 -10.37 2.23 -12.03
C LEU A 408 -10.63 0.74 -11.83
N ILE A 409 -9.70 -0.11 -12.28
CA ILE A 409 -9.74 -1.56 -12.02
C ILE A 409 -9.59 -1.82 -10.52
N ALA A 410 -8.70 -1.13 -9.82
CA ALA A 410 -8.56 -1.26 -8.37
C ALA A 410 -9.84 -0.83 -7.62
N VAL A 411 -10.49 0.27 -8.04
CA VAL A 411 -11.79 0.72 -7.51
C VAL A 411 -12.88 -0.31 -7.78
N TRP A 412 -12.93 -0.89 -8.98
CA TRP A 412 -13.86 -1.98 -9.31
C TRP A 412 -13.77 -3.14 -8.33
N TYR A 413 -12.55 -3.59 -8.05
CA TYR A 413 -12.33 -4.71 -7.14
C TYR A 413 -12.56 -4.37 -5.68
N ASN A 414 -12.08 -3.22 -5.22
CA ASN A 414 -12.22 -2.81 -3.83
C ASN A 414 -13.69 -2.57 -3.46
N ASN A 415 -14.39 -1.76 -4.27
CA ASN A 415 -15.68 -1.22 -3.89
C ASN A 415 -16.86 -2.09 -4.31
N PHE A 416 -16.77 -2.77 -5.46
CA PHE A 416 -17.90 -3.51 -6.04
C PHE A 416 -17.71 -5.03 -5.94
N GLN A 417 -16.50 -5.56 -6.19
CA GLN A 417 -16.21 -6.99 -6.00
C GLN A 417 -15.74 -7.34 -4.57
N HIS A 418 -15.64 -6.34 -3.69
CA HIS A 418 -15.31 -6.47 -2.26
C HIS A 418 -13.97 -7.16 -1.96
N ALA A 419 -12.96 -6.96 -2.80
CA ALA A 419 -11.57 -7.33 -2.47
C ALA A 419 -11.03 -6.39 -1.37
N ASP A 420 -10.46 -6.94 -0.30
CA ASP A 420 -9.90 -6.14 0.81
C ASP A 420 -8.49 -5.60 0.52
N GLY A 421 -7.89 -5.99 -0.61
CA GLY A 421 -6.51 -5.65 -0.96
C GLY A 421 -6.09 -6.20 -2.31
N GLN A 422 -4.85 -5.96 -2.68
CA GLN A 422 -4.21 -6.42 -3.92
C GLN A 422 -2.81 -6.95 -3.61
N THR A 423 -2.29 -7.80 -4.48
CA THR A 423 -0.89 -8.21 -4.42
C THR A 423 -0.10 -7.73 -5.64
N ALA A 424 1.13 -7.30 -5.41
CA ALA A 424 2.09 -6.98 -6.47
C ALA A 424 3.21 -8.01 -6.46
N VAL A 425 3.40 -8.69 -7.59
CA VAL A 425 4.35 -9.81 -7.71
C VAL A 425 5.35 -9.49 -8.81
N PRO A 426 6.52 -8.90 -8.46
CA PRO A 426 7.59 -8.73 -9.43
C PRO A 426 8.29 -10.06 -9.71
N TYR A 427 8.29 -10.49 -10.96
CA TYR A 427 9.09 -11.62 -11.46
C TYR A 427 10.52 -11.18 -11.76
N SER A 428 11.15 -10.56 -10.77
CA SER A 428 12.52 -10.07 -10.82
C SER A 428 13.08 -9.93 -9.41
N HIS A 429 14.22 -10.56 -9.15
CA HIS A 429 14.90 -10.49 -7.86
C HIS A 429 15.32 -9.05 -7.50
N ASN A 430 15.66 -8.23 -8.49
CA ASN A 430 16.08 -6.84 -8.25
C ASN A 430 14.89 -5.97 -7.82
N LEU A 431 13.66 -6.35 -8.16
CA LEU A 431 12.43 -5.65 -7.76
C LEU A 431 11.82 -6.18 -6.44
N ARG A 432 12.50 -7.02 -5.66
CA ARG A 432 11.96 -7.60 -4.41
C ARG A 432 11.53 -6.57 -3.34
N LEU A 433 12.01 -5.32 -3.42
CA LEU A 433 11.60 -4.22 -2.53
C LEU A 433 10.45 -3.38 -3.10
N LEU A 434 10.01 -3.63 -4.33
CA LEU A 434 8.88 -2.94 -4.94
C LEU A 434 7.61 -3.09 -4.09
N PRO A 435 7.23 -4.29 -3.57
CA PRO A 435 6.07 -4.40 -2.69
C PRO A 435 6.20 -3.56 -1.41
N ALA A 436 7.37 -3.53 -0.78
CA ALA A 436 7.58 -2.72 0.43
C ALA A 436 7.44 -1.22 0.17
N TRP A 437 7.95 -0.73 -0.97
CA TRP A 437 7.72 0.64 -1.42
C TRP A 437 6.24 0.92 -1.72
N LEU A 438 5.53 0.00 -2.38
CA LEU A 438 4.10 0.11 -2.67
C LEU A 438 3.25 0.14 -1.40
N ASN A 439 3.62 -0.59 -0.35
CA ASN A 439 2.92 -0.54 0.93
C ASN A 439 2.86 0.90 1.44
N GLN A 440 4.00 1.62 1.42
CA GLN A 440 4.01 3.00 1.85
C GLN A 440 3.28 3.90 0.85
N LEU A 441 3.58 3.79 -0.44
CA LEU A 441 2.97 4.63 -1.46
C LEU A 441 1.45 4.58 -1.42
N ASP A 442 0.87 3.37 -1.46
CA ASP A 442 -0.57 3.15 -1.56
C ASP A 442 -1.25 3.30 -0.19
N MET A 443 -0.82 2.52 0.81
CA MET A 443 -1.54 2.43 2.09
C MET A 443 -1.43 3.71 2.92
N GLU A 444 -0.27 4.37 2.95
CA GLU A 444 -0.12 5.64 3.66
C GLU A 444 -0.87 6.78 2.95
N SER A 445 -0.97 6.74 1.61
CA SER A 445 -1.74 7.73 0.85
C SER A 445 -3.25 7.53 1.01
N LEU A 446 -3.72 6.28 0.88
CA LEU A 446 -5.14 5.97 0.67
C LEU A 446 -5.84 5.35 1.87
N GLY A 447 -5.11 4.94 2.91
CA GLY A 447 -5.65 4.43 4.18
C GLY A 447 -6.32 5.53 5.02
N LYS A 448 -7.36 6.16 4.46
CA LYS A 448 -8.02 7.35 5.01
C LYS A 448 -9.49 7.04 5.28
N SER A 449 -9.99 7.52 6.43
CA SER A 449 -11.40 7.40 6.84
C SER A 449 -12.18 8.71 6.68
N ARG A 450 -11.51 9.77 6.24
CA ARG A 450 -12.09 11.10 6.02
C ARG A 450 -11.90 11.52 4.58
N ALA A 451 -12.94 12.14 4.03
CA ALA A 451 -12.86 12.83 2.75
C ALA A 451 -12.04 14.13 2.89
N SER A 452 -11.68 14.73 1.76
CA SER A 452 -10.86 15.94 1.68
C SER A 452 -11.49 17.16 2.36
N ASP A 453 -12.81 17.17 2.57
CA ASP A 453 -13.55 18.20 3.31
C ASP A 453 -13.68 17.90 4.82
N GLY A 454 -13.11 16.80 5.30
CA GLY A 454 -13.17 16.35 6.69
C GLY A 454 -14.41 15.51 7.04
N SER A 455 -15.36 15.35 6.13
CA SER A 455 -16.51 14.45 6.33
C SER A 455 -16.05 12.98 6.35
N PRO A 456 -16.82 12.04 6.96
CA PRO A 456 -16.51 10.62 6.87
C PRO A 456 -16.48 10.13 5.43
N ALA A 457 -15.54 9.26 5.09
CA ALA A 457 -15.54 8.57 3.79
C ALA A 457 -16.83 7.75 3.63
N VAL A 458 -17.46 7.84 2.44
CA VAL A 458 -18.75 7.21 2.15
C VAL A 458 -18.63 5.79 1.56
N CYS A 459 -17.39 5.34 1.31
CA CYS A 459 -17.07 4.03 0.76
C CYS A 459 -15.75 3.49 1.37
N LYS A 460 -15.41 2.22 1.09
CA LYS A 460 -14.09 1.68 1.40
C LYS A 460 -13.02 2.44 0.59
N THR A 461 -11.91 2.78 1.24
CA THR A 461 -10.77 3.50 0.63
C THR A 461 -9.60 2.53 0.42
N GLY A 462 -8.35 2.94 0.70
CA GLY A 462 -7.16 2.12 0.49
C GLY A 462 -7.29 0.71 1.05
N GLY A 463 -6.87 -0.28 0.27
CA GLY A 463 -6.85 -1.69 0.66
C GLY A 463 -5.46 -2.13 1.13
N ILE A 464 -5.36 -3.38 1.55
CA ILE A 464 -4.06 -3.98 1.90
C ILE A 464 -3.25 -4.18 0.62
N VAL A 465 -2.02 -3.67 0.60
CA VAL A 465 -1.04 -4.02 -0.43
C VAL A 465 0.00 -4.94 0.20
N PHE A 466 0.31 -6.04 -0.49
CA PHE A 466 1.34 -6.98 -0.06
C PHE A 466 1.98 -7.66 -1.28
N GLY A 467 3.10 -8.35 -1.08
CA GLY A 467 3.71 -9.09 -2.17
C GLY A 467 5.08 -9.65 -1.81
N GLY A 468 5.66 -10.33 -2.80
CA GLY A 468 7.01 -10.88 -2.79
C GLY A 468 7.41 -11.19 -4.22
N GLU A 469 8.69 -11.41 -4.46
CA GLU A 469 9.19 -11.71 -5.80
C GLU A 469 8.79 -13.10 -6.29
N GLY A 470 8.45 -13.17 -7.58
CA GLY A 470 8.36 -14.44 -8.30
C GLY A 470 9.76 -15.01 -8.57
N VAL A 471 9.98 -16.31 -8.46
CA VAL A 471 8.99 -17.38 -8.21
C VAL A 471 8.80 -17.70 -6.72
N ASN A 472 9.55 -17.07 -5.81
CA ASN A 472 9.57 -17.40 -4.38
C ASN A 472 8.17 -17.36 -3.75
N CYS A 473 7.38 -16.33 -4.06
CA CYS A 473 6.01 -16.19 -3.57
C CYS A 473 5.07 -17.33 -3.99
N GLN A 474 5.36 -18.01 -5.11
CA GLN A 474 4.59 -19.18 -5.57
C GLN A 474 4.68 -20.34 -4.59
N HIS A 475 5.80 -20.43 -3.88
CA HIS A 475 6.08 -21.43 -2.86
C HIS A 475 5.75 -20.96 -1.43
N ALA A 476 5.03 -19.84 -1.31
CA ALA A 476 4.61 -19.29 -0.02
C ALA A 476 3.08 -19.11 0.01
N TYR A 477 2.56 -18.02 -0.56
CA TYR A 477 1.16 -17.63 -0.39
C TYR A 477 0.29 -17.82 -1.64
N PHE A 478 0.84 -18.32 -2.75
CA PHE A 478 0.03 -18.59 -3.95
C PHE A 478 -1.03 -19.67 -3.75
N GLN A 479 -0.86 -20.55 -2.75
CA GLN A 479 -1.94 -21.44 -2.29
C GLN A 479 -3.21 -20.64 -1.93
N LEU A 480 -3.06 -19.55 -1.16
CA LEU A 480 -4.17 -18.66 -0.81
C LEU A 480 -4.72 -17.95 -2.06
N LEU A 481 -3.83 -17.50 -2.96
CA LEU A 481 -4.27 -16.87 -4.20
C LEU A 481 -5.11 -17.81 -5.04
N HIS A 482 -4.77 -19.10 -5.15
CA HIS A 482 -5.43 -20.06 -6.05
C HIS A 482 -6.68 -20.71 -5.46
N GLN A 483 -6.62 -21.16 -4.22
CA GLN A 483 -7.68 -21.98 -3.60
C GLN A 483 -8.24 -21.36 -2.32
N GLY A 484 -7.74 -20.20 -1.90
CA GLY A 484 -8.28 -19.47 -0.75
C GLY A 484 -9.65 -18.86 -1.02
N THR A 485 -10.37 -18.53 0.05
CA THR A 485 -11.73 -17.96 -0.01
C THR A 485 -11.77 -16.45 -0.24
N ARG A 486 -10.60 -15.80 -0.31
CA ARG A 486 -10.47 -14.36 -0.56
C ARG A 486 -10.26 -14.09 -2.05
N LEU A 487 -10.90 -13.04 -2.56
CA LEU A 487 -10.60 -12.47 -3.87
C LEU A 487 -9.45 -11.48 -3.72
N ILE A 488 -8.33 -11.76 -4.38
CA ILE A 488 -7.12 -10.94 -4.31
C ILE A 488 -6.67 -10.65 -5.75
N PRO A 489 -6.92 -9.44 -6.29
CA PRO A 489 -6.32 -9.00 -7.54
C PRO A 489 -4.79 -9.01 -7.47
N CYS A 490 -4.17 -9.41 -8.58
CA CYS A 490 -2.72 -9.57 -8.67
C CYS A 490 -2.14 -8.76 -9.83
N ASP A 491 -1.16 -7.90 -9.55
CA ASP A 491 -0.31 -7.28 -10.56
C ASP A 491 0.94 -8.13 -10.74
N PHE A 492 1.10 -8.75 -11.91
CA PHE A 492 2.34 -9.42 -12.32
C PHE A 492 3.26 -8.42 -13.00
N ILE A 493 4.43 -8.13 -12.42
CA ILE A 493 5.42 -7.22 -13.03
C ILE A 493 6.58 -8.03 -13.59
N VAL A 494 6.78 -8.03 -14.90
CA VAL A 494 7.69 -8.97 -15.58
C VAL A 494 8.64 -8.23 -16.52
N PRO A 495 9.93 -8.08 -16.15
CA PRO A 495 10.97 -7.73 -17.12
C PRO A 495 11.16 -8.87 -18.12
N MET A 496 10.92 -8.61 -19.40
CA MET A 496 10.97 -9.59 -20.49
C MET A 496 12.39 -9.99 -20.85
N THR A 497 13.35 -9.09 -20.64
CA THR A 497 14.77 -9.33 -20.85
C THR A 497 15.51 -9.24 -19.52
N ALA A 498 16.16 -10.34 -19.11
CA ALA A 498 17.02 -10.35 -17.93
C ALA A 498 18.28 -9.49 -18.12
N GLN A 499 18.77 -8.96 -17.00
CA GLN A 499 20.07 -8.33 -16.91
C GLN A 499 21.05 -9.37 -16.35
N GLY A 500 21.91 -9.92 -17.21
CA GLY A 500 22.86 -10.95 -16.82
C GLY A 500 23.07 -12.00 -17.91
N ARG A 501 23.58 -13.17 -17.51
CA ARG A 501 23.80 -14.31 -18.40
C ARG A 501 22.46 -14.97 -18.73
N GLU A 502 22.15 -15.08 -20.02
CA GLU A 502 21.03 -15.89 -20.49
C GLU A 502 21.44 -17.37 -20.49
N ASP A 503 20.91 -18.13 -19.53
CA ASP A 503 21.14 -19.57 -19.38
C ASP A 503 19.83 -20.35 -19.22
N GLY A 504 18.70 -19.76 -19.64
CA GLY A 504 17.36 -20.35 -19.55
C GLY A 504 16.60 -20.01 -18.27
N ARG A 505 17.27 -19.50 -17.22
CA ARG A 505 16.59 -19.10 -15.98
C ARG A 505 15.62 -17.94 -16.18
N SER A 506 15.98 -16.94 -17.00
CA SER A 506 15.07 -15.84 -17.34
C SER A 506 13.79 -16.35 -18.01
N ARG A 507 13.94 -17.24 -19.00
CA ARG A 507 12.82 -17.89 -19.68
C ARG A 507 11.93 -18.67 -18.72
N PHE A 508 12.52 -19.41 -17.79
CA PHE A 508 11.77 -20.12 -16.74
C PHE A 508 10.97 -19.14 -15.87
N THR A 509 11.57 -18.04 -15.42
CA THR A 509 10.89 -17.01 -14.63
C THR A 509 9.70 -16.39 -15.40
N VAL A 510 9.88 -16.03 -16.67
CA VAL A 510 8.82 -15.46 -17.52
C VAL A 510 7.70 -16.49 -17.76
N ALA A 511 8.05 -17.73 -18.10
CA ALA A 511 7.07 -18.81 -18.29
C ALA A 511 6.21 -19.03 -17.04
N ASN A 512 6.84 -18.98 -15.86
CA ASN A 512 6.13 -19.08 -14.59
C ASN A 512 5.19 -17.90 -14.34
N ALA A 513 5.58 -16.66 -14.68
CA ALA A 513 4.69 -15.51 -14.58
C ALA A 513 3.42 -15.70 -15.42
N PHE A 514 3.58 -16.13 -16.67
CA PHE A 514 2.48 -16.35 -17.59
C PHE A 514 1.60 -17.52 -17.17
N ALA A 515 2.21 -18.64 -16.76
CA ALA A 515 1.48 -19.81 -16.28
C ALA A 515 0.65 -19.48 -15.03
N GLN A 516 1.16 -18.66 -14.12
CA GLN A 516 0.40 -18.25 -12.93
C GLN A 516 -0.76 -17.32 -13.28
N ALA A 517 -0.57 -16.35 -14.18
CA ALA A 517 -1.65 -15.50 -14.66
C ALA A 517 -2.74 -16.30 -15.39
N GLU A 518 -2.34 -17.29 -16.21
CA GLU A 518 -3.26 -18.22 -16.86
C GLU A 518 -4.00 -19.10 -15.84
N ALA A 519 -3.30 -19.69 -14.87
CA ALA A 519 -3.89 -20.55 -13.84
C ALA A 519 -4.90 -19.80 -12.96
N LEU A 520 -4.62 -18.55 -12.59
CA LEU A 520 -5.56 -17.70 -11.86
C LEU A 520 -6.84 -17.45 -12.68
N MET A 521 -6.70 -17.17 -13.98
CA MET A 521 -7.83 -16.92 -14.88
C MET A 521 -8.65 -18.20 -15.14
N LYS A 522 -7.99 -19.28 -15.54
CA LYS A 522 -8.60 -20.51 -16.04
C LYS A 522 -9.04 -21.46 -14.93
N GLY A 523 -8.27 -21.58 -13.86
CA GLY A 523 -8.46 -22.63 -12.87
C GLY A 523 -8.35 -24.04 -13.46
N LYS A 524 -8.91 -25.01 -12.74
CA LYS A 524 -8.99 -26.43 -13.08
C LYS A 524 -10.31 -26.96 -12.51
N THR A 525 -11.24 -27.31 -13.37
CA THR A 525 -12.56 -27.82 -13.01
C THR A 525 -12.45 -29.17 -12.29
N LEU A 526 -13.50 -29.55 -11.54
CA LEU A 526 -13.55 -30.86 -10.90
C LEU A 526 -13.41 -32.02 -11.90
N ASP A 527 -13.97 -31.92 -13.09
CA ASP A 527 -13.85 -32.97 -14.11
C ASP A 527 -12.45 -33.05 -14.71
N GLU A 528 -11.79 -31.90 -14.94
CA GLU A 528 -10.36 -31.86 -15.32
C GLU A 528 -9.50 -32.49 -14.20
N ALA A 529 -9.82 -32.23 -12.92
CA ALA A 529 -9.12 -32.81 -11.77
C ALA A 529 -9.37 -34.33 -11.63
N ARG A 530 -10.59 -34.81 -11.89
CA ARG A 530 -10.92 -36.24 -11.92
C ARG A 530 -10.18 -36.97 -13.04
N ALA A 531 -10.13 -36.35 -14.23
CA ALA A 531 -9.42 -36.91 -15.37
C ALA A 531 -7.92 -37.05 -15.10
N GLU A 532 -7.31 -36.10 -14.39
CA GLU A 532 -5.89 -36.17 -13.96
C GLU A 532 -5.62 -37.33 -12.97
N LEU A 533 -6.66 -37.80 -12.28
CA LEU A 533 -6.59 -38.86 -11.28
C LEU A 533 -7.16 -40.19 -11.80
N ALA A 534 -7.26 -40.36 -13.11
CA ALA A 534 -7.90 -41.53 -13.74
C ALA A 534 -7.21 -42.86 -13.38
N ASP A 535 -5.92 -42.85 -13.07
CA ASP A 535 -5.14 -44.04 -12.70
C ASP A 535 -5.37 -44.51 -11.25
N LEU A 536 -6.07 -43.74 -10.43
CA LEU A 536 -6.38 -44.09 -9.03
C LEU A 536 -7.71 -44.85 -8.91
N PRO A 537 -7.88 -45.69 -7.88
CA PRO A 537 -9.17 -46.28 -7.55
C PRO A 537 -10.25 -45.22 -7.38
N GLU A 538 -11.47 -45.51 -7.83
CA GLU A 538 -12.59 -44.55 -7.86
C GLU A 538 -12.82 -43.85 -6.51
N ALA A 539 -12.83 -44.60 -5.42
CA ALA A 539 -13.01 -44.04 -4.08
C ALA A 539 -11.91 -43.04 -3.70
N GLU A 540 -10.67 -43.28 -4.11
CA GLU A 540 -9.56 -42.37 -3.86
C GLU A 540 -9.60 -41.15 -4.80
N ARG A 541 -9.92 -41.37 -6.08
CA ARG A 541 -10.13 -40.32 -7.07
C ARG A 541 -11.20 -39.32 -6.63
N GLU A 542 -12.39 -39.80 -6.25
CA GLU A 542 -13.49 -38.92 -5.83
C GLU A 542 -13.19 -38.19 -4.52
N ARG A 543 -12.40 -38.79 -3.63
CA ARG A 543 -11.92 -38.12 -2.41
C ARG A 543 -10.91 -37.01 -2.73
N LEU A 544 -10.00 -37.23 -3.69
CA LEU A 544 -8.91 -36.30 -3.98
C LEU A 544 -9.27 -35.20 -4.99
N ALA A 545 -10.16 -35.47 -5.94
CA ALA A 545 -10.48 -34.53 -7.01
C ALA A 545 -10.94 -33.14 -6.50
N PRO A 546 -11.80 -33.02 -5.48
CA PRO A 546 -12.18 -31.71 -4.93
C PRO A 546 -11.00 -30.91 -4.35
N HIS A 547 -9.97 -31.58 -3.85
CA HIS A 547 -8.75 -30.91 -3.35
C HIS A 547 -7.82 -30.44 -4.48
N LYS A 548 -7.94 -31.04 -5.68
CA LYS A 548 -7.21 -30.66 -6.89
C LYS A 548 -8.00 -29.74 -7.81
N GLU A 549 -9.22 -29.36 -7.43
CA GLU A 549 -10.00 -28.33 -8.12
C GLU A 549 -9.43 -26.93 -7.82
N PHE A 550 -9.31 -26.12 -8.86
CA PHE A 550 -8.90 -24.72 -8.79
C PHE A 550 -10.06 -23.89 -9.34
N PRO A 551 -10.73 -23.06 -8.53
CA PRO A 551 -11.94 -22.35 -8.97
C PRO A 551 -11.68 -21.37 -10.13
N GLY A 552 -10.44 -20.95 -10.34
CA GLY A 552 -10.08 -19.98 -11.37
C GLY A 552 -10.86 -18.68 -11.20
N ASN A 553 -11.12 -18.00 -12.33
CA ASN A 553 -11.82 -16.74 -12.36
C ASN A 553 -11.14 -15.67 -11.48
N ARG A 554 -9.85 -15.75 -11.20
CA ARG A 554 -9.14 -14.82 -10.31
C ARG A 554 -8.44 -13.74 -11.12
N PRO A 555 -8.65 -12.45 -10.78
CA PRO A 555 -8.24 -11.37 -11.66
C PRO A 555 -6.76 -11.07 -11.54
N SER A 556 -6.14 -10.72 -12.67
CA SER A 556 -4.77 -10.24 -12.69
C SER A 556 -4.51 -9.23 -13.81
N ASN A 557 -3.55 -8.35 -13.57
CA ASN A 557 -2.91 -7.55 -14.60
C ASN A 557 -1.51 -8.11 -14.88
N SER A 558 -1.05 -7.98 -16.12
CA SER A 558 0.35 -8.23 -16.50
C SER A 558 0.99 -6.94 -16.97
N ILE A 559 1.92 -6.43 -16.17
CA ILE A 559 2.77 -5.26 -16.47
C ILE A 559 4.10 -5.80 -16.99
N LEU A 560 4.22 -5.89 -18.31
CA LEU A 560 5.42 -6.37 -18.97
C LEU A 560 6.31 -5.18 -19.31
N ILE A 561 7.59 -5.30 -19.01
CA ILE A 561 8.58 -4.26 -19.34
C ILE A 561 9.65 -4.94 -20.17
N ASP A 562 10.03 -4.38 -21.32
CA ASP A 562 11.06 -4.96 -22.20
C ASP A 562 12.37 -5.31 -21.45
N ARG A 563 12.84 -4.43 -20.56
CA ARG A 563 14.02 -4.56 -19.71
C ARG A 563 13.92 -3.65 -18.48
N LEU A 564 14.46 -4.08 -17.34
CA LEU A 564 14.53 -3.25 -16.12
C LEU A 564 15.65 -2.18 -16.20
N THR A 565 15.45 -1.12 -16.96
CA THR A 565 16.37 0.03 -17.06
C THR A 565 16.00 1.13 -16.04
N PRO A 566 16.87 2.12 -15.76
CA PRO A 566 16.47 3.29 -14.95
C PRO A 566 15.23 3.96 -15.52
N TYR A 567 15.17 4.16 -16.84
CA TYR A 567 14.02 4.74 -17.52
C TYR A 567 12.73 3.95 -17.23
N ASN A 568 12.72 2.64 -17.50
CA ASN A 568 11.51 1.85 -17.32
C ASN A 568 11.11 1.68 -15.84
N LEU A 569 12.09 1.67 -14.92
CA LEU A 569 11.80 1.72 -13.49
C LEU A 569 11.09 3.02 -13.12
N GLY A 570 11.58 4.16 -13.62
CA GLY A 570 10.96 5.47 -13.38
C GLY A 570 9.54 5.53 -13.90
N MET A 571 9.32 5.00 -15.11
CA MET A 571 8.01 4.88 -15.73
C MET A 571 7.05 4.01 -14.90
N LEU A 572 7.51 2.85 -14.42
CA LEU A 572 6.74 1.96 -13.55
C LEU A 572 6.35 2.62 -12.23
N MET A 573 7.30 3.26 -11.56
CA MET A 573 7.04 3.94 -10.29
C MET A 573 6.03 5.08 -10.47
N ALA A 574 6.21 5.93 -11.48
CA ALA A 574 5.27 7.01 -11.79
C ALA A 574 3.87 6.48 -12.14
N ALA A 575 3.77 5.29 -12.76
CA ALA A 575 2.47 4.68 -13.03
C ALA A 575 1.70 4.37 -11.74
N TYR A 576 2.38 3.82 -10.73
CA TYR A 576 1.80 3.55 -9.43
C TYR A 576 1.51 4.84 -8.64
N GLU A 577 2.36 5.87 -8.72
CA GLU A 577 2.08 7.17 -8.09
C GLU A 577 0.79 7.79 -8.62
N HIS A 578 0.60 7.79 -9.95
CA HIS A 578 -0.61 8.32 -10.59
C HIS A 578 -1.82 7.43 -10.33
N LYS A 579 -1.66 6.10 -10.32
CA LYS A 579 -2.71 5.17 -9.89
C LYS A 579 -3.23 5.55 -8.49
N THR A 580 -2.32 5.73 -7.54
CA THR A 580 -2.65 6.13 -6.17
C THR A 580 -3.37 7.48 -6.14
N PHE A 581 -2.91 8.47 -6.90
CA PHE A 581 -3.59 9.75 -7.00
C PHE A 581 -5.03 9.62 -7.55
N VAL A 582 -5.25 8.86 -8.62
CA VAL A 582 -6.57 8.67 -9.23
C VAL A 582 -7.54 7.98 -8.25
N GLN A 583 -7.09 6.96 -7.51
CA GLN A 583 -7.91 6.33 -6.47
C GLN A 583 -8.30 7.34 -5.38
N GLY A 584 -7.36 8.16 -4.93
CA GLY A 584 -7.61 9.24 -3.97
C GLY A 584 -8.63 10.26 -4.49
N ALA A 585 -8.52 10.62 -5.77
CA ALA A 585 -9.44 11.53 -6.44
C ALA A 585 -10.87 10.98 -6.50
N ILE A 586 -11.05 9.70 -6.84
CA ILE A 586 -12.36 9.02 -6.92
C ILE A 586 -12.99 8.89 -5.53
N TRP A 587 -12.22 8.48 -4.53
CA TRP A 587 -12.71 8.32 -3.16
C TRP A 587 -12.86 9.66 -2.41
N ASN A 588 -12.45 10.76 -3.05
CA ASN A 588 -12.43 12.09 -2.47
C ASN A 588 -11.65 12.16 -1.15
N VAL A 589 -10.49 11.51 -1.08
CA VAL A 589 -9.58 11.56 0.08
C VAL A 589 -8.30 12.31 -0.28
N ASN A 590 -7.58 12.83 0.71
CA ASN A 590 -6.28 13.46 0.50
C ASN A 590 -5.17 12.40 0.44
N PRO A 591 -4.52 12.13 -0.71
CA PRO A 591 -3.46 11.13 -0.80
C PRO A 591 -2.09 11.65 -0.33
N PHE A 592 -1.97 12.93 0.04
CA PHE A 592 -0.68 13.59 0.27
C PHE A 592 -0.35 13.86 1.75
N ASP A 593 -1.31 13.71 2.66
CA ASP A 593 -1.10 13.82 4.12
C ASP A 593 -0.94 12.43 4.80
N GLN A 594 -0.60 12.42 6.09
CA GLN A 594 -0.44 11.19 6.89
C GLN A 594 -0.69 11.38 8.40
N TRP A 595 -1.77 12.06 8.81
CA TRP A 595 -2.03 12.33 10.24
C TRP A 595 -2.05 11.10 11.16
N GLY A 596 -2.34 9.92 10.60
CA GLY A 596 -2.42 8.66 11.35
C GLY A 596 -1.12 8.21 12.04
N VAL A 597 0.04 8.75 11.64
CA VAL A 597 1.33 8.37 12.25
C VAL A 597 1.73 9.24 13.44
N GLU A 598 1.07 10.38 13.66
CA GLU A 598 1.54 11.38 14.63
C GLU A 598 1.20 11.02 16.09
N TYR A 599 0.04 10.42 16.33
CA TYR A 599 -0.38 10.12 17.70
C TYR A 599 0.51 9.06 18.36
N GLY A 600 0.90 8.01 17.62
CA GLY A 600 1.84 7.00 18.10
C GLY A 600 3.20 7.60 18.48
N LYS A 601 3.72 8.56 17.70
CA LYS A 601 4.97 9.28 18.02
C LYS A 601 4.86 10.10 19.30
N GLN A 602 3.71 10.75 19.53
CA GLN A 602 3.47 11.51 20.76
C GLN A 602 3.45 10.60 21.98
N LEU A 603 2.75 9.47 21.91
CA LEU A 603 2.71 8.48 22.99
C LEU A 603 4.10 7.89 23.27
N ALA A 604 4.84 7.51 22.23
CA ALA A 604 6.20 6.98 22.38
C ALA A 604 7.15 7.98 23.04
N LYS A 605 7.06 9.28 22.69
CA LYS A 605 7.88 10.33 23.31
C LYS A 605 7.64 10.43 24.82
N THR A 606 6.40 10.28 25.27
CA THR A 606 6.05 10.24 26.70
C THR A 606 6.60 8.97 27.35
N ILE A 607 6.32 7.80 26.76
CA ILE A 607 6.68 6.50 27.32
C ILE A 607 8.21 6.36 27.47
N ILE A 608 9.02 6.85 26.53
CA ILE A 608 10.49 6.76 26.60
C ILE A 608 11.02 7.29 27.94
N GLY A 609 10.55 8.45 28.40
CA GLY A 609 10.98 9.03 29.67
C GLY A 609 10.46 8.24 30.88
N GLU A 610 9.27 7.66 30.77
CA GLU A 610 8.66 6.89 31.85
C GLU A 610 9.27 5.48 31.98
N LEU A 611 9.88 4.92 30.93
CA LEU A 611 10.56 3.63 31.01
C LEU A 611 11.69 3.62 32.05
N GLU A 612 12.31 4.77 32.32
CA GLU A 612 13.38 4.95 33.31
C GLU A 612 12.86 5.09 34.75
N GLY A 613 11.55 5.30 34.94
CA GLY A 613 10.89 5.42 36.24
C GLY A 613 9.89 6.56 36.31
N GLY A 614 9.28 6.77 37.48
CA GLY A 614 8.29 7.83 37.72
C GLY A 614 6.83 7.36 37.69
N THR A 615 5.92 8.28 38.00
CA THR A 615 4.47 8.06 37.93
C THR A 615 4.01 8.27 36.49
N SER A 616 3.38 7.25 35.91
CA SER A 616 2.74 7.30 34.60
C SER A 616 1.23 7.11 34.74
N VAL A 617 0.47 7.55 33.73
CA VAL A 617 -0.99 7.43 33.69
C VAL A 617 -1.39 6.82 32.35
N HIS A 618 -1.23 5.51 32.24
CA HIS A 618 -1.70 4.74 31.08
C HIS A 618 -2.76 3.71 31.46
N ASP A 619 -3.29 3.02 30.46
CA ASP A 619 -4.14 1.86 30.69
C ASP A 619 -3.36 0.72 31.37
N ALA A 620 -4.10 -0.20 32.01
CA ALA A 620 -3.50 -1.27 32.80
C ALA A 620 -2.57 -2.19 32.00
N SER A 621 -2.77 -2.34 30.68
CA SER A 621 -1.87 -3.14 29.85
C SER A 621 -0.55 -2.42 29.66
N THR A 622 -0.57 -1.15 29.26
CA THR A 622 0.64 -0.35 29.04
C THR A 622 1.49 -0.24 30.31
N GLU A 623 0.86 0.02 31.45
CA GLU A 623 1.53 0.03 32.76
C GLU A 623 2.19 -1.31 33.10
N GLY A 624 1.48 -2.42 32.90
CA GLY A 624 2.02 -3.76 33.14
C GLY A 624 3.22 -4.09 32.24
N LEU A 625 3.19 -3.68 30.97
CA LEU A 625 4.29 -3.88 30.03
C LEU A 625 5.52 -3.03 30.39
N MET A 626 5.32 -1.77 30.80
CA MET A 626 6.41 -0.92 31.28
C MET A 626 7.04 -1.45 32.57
N ALA A 627 6.23 -1.97 33.49
CA ALA A 627 6.72 -2.64 34.69
C ALA A 627 7.58 -3.86 34.33
N PHE A 628 7.11 -4.70 33.41
CA PHE A 628 7.86 -5.87 32.93
C PHE A 628 9.18 -5.48 32.24
N TYR A 629 9.20 -4.41 31.44
CA TYR A 629 10.44 -3.87 30.86
C TYR A 629 11.48 -3.51 31.94
N ARG A 630 11.06 -2.81 33.00
CA ARG A 630 11.94 -2.42 34.12
C ARG A 630 12.49 -3.65 34.85
N GLU A 631 11.67 -4.68 35.07
CA GLU A 631 12.12 -5.95 35.65
C GLU A 631 13.20 -6.64 34.81
N CYS A 632 13.03 -6.68 33.48
CA CYS A 632 14.02 -7.25 32.58
C CYS A 632 15.35 -6.48 32.64
N ARG A 633 15.33 -5.15 32.71
CA ARG A 633 16.54 -4.33 32.80
C ARG A 633 17.28 -4.49 34.13
N LEU A 634 16.56 -4.61 35.25
CA LEU A 634 17.15 -4.87 36.57
C LEU A 634 17.87 -6.23 36.62
N LYS A 635 17.31 -7.26 35.98
CA LYS A 635 17.95 -8.59 35.90
C LYS A 635 19.18 -8.59 34.99
N GLY A 636 19.15 -7.83 33.89
CA GLY A 636 20.28 -7.72 32.95
C GLY A 636 21.48 -6.95 33.51
N GLY A 637 21.27 -6.01 34.43
CA GLY A 637 22.34 -5.21 35.05
C GLY A 637 23.22 -5.97 36.05
N GLY A 638 22.85 -7.19 36.45
CA GLY A 638 23.64 -8.05 37.35
C GLY A 638 24.48 -9.13 36.64
N ALA A 639 24.42 -9.20 35.31
CA ALA A 639 25.09 -10.23 34.51
C ALA A 639 26.06 -9.66 33.46
N ALA A 640 26.40 -8.37 33.54
CA ALA A 640 27.38 -7.70 32.69
C ALA A 640 28.71 -7.51 33.41
#